data_AF-A0A8T5I4X4-F1
#
_entry.id   AF-A0A8T5I4X4-F1
#
_cell.length_a   1.000
_cell.length_b   1.000
_cell.length_c   1.000
_cell.angle_alpha   90.00
_cell.angle_beta   90.00
_cell.angle_gamma   90.00
#
_symmetry.space_group_name_H-M   'P 1'
#
loop_
_entity.id
_entity.type
_entity.pdbx_description
1 polymer ?
#
loop_
_entity_poly.entity_id
_entity_poly.type
_entity_poly.pdbx_seq_one_letter_code
_entity_poly.pdbx_strand_id
1 'polypeptide(L)'
;MNKTKIHARSIIVMSILLLAMAFSPLVSSFPTGISGVKDSGCNCHGATTSESVIPTIEGLPEVYNYSETYELTVGFTGGPSTIGNINLGGFHLWASEGELASNDATVQTYNPSEVGHTEIGNDQTSWTLIWTAPASDKNIEFILHTNSVNGNAGGGAGSSGDEWNRLTAKVSAPIEVLEQANPYVVLSTLIVISAILLVITVTYIFYRTNPDSFNWKTFEPWICEWLTSTDHKKVGTLYFLAGLFFLGVGGIMALMIRIQLSVPGNDFLTQDQYNQFFTLHGTTMIFLAAMPLINGFANWMVPLQIGAPDLALPRINAMSFWLQPVGALLIFTGVFSGTGADTGWTGYAPYIVSETAHVGTTMWVAGQIMLVASSTLTGVNFLTTIAVMRAPGMGWMQMPLFTWSILVANLMLFLSIPAFGVGLVQVYLDRVIGTAFYDAGSGGDPLLWSHLFWYFGHPEVYVVIVPAFGVISEVIATSARRTVFGYRSMVYAMAGIGVVSFIVYGHHMFTSGMSPTLRFVTMLTTMLVAVPTGIKIFNWLKTMHRGSLVYRTHTLWALGFLVTFTLGGISGMFFPSMAMDLHFHESYFVVAHFHYVLVGGTVFGFFSAIYYWFPKMTGRMLDERLGVLHFLTAFISYNGVFWPMHRLGVWGMARRHHTYFISTEEAMGSLPAEAAGWNMFISVSAFLFFFSNFLLIANMIKSVIRGKKAPADPWGGWSFEWMTSSPPPTPSFGHFNHGEWINLPTLKDSNEEHIGNDPSPLVKWFQSLMVLDDENEEVNN
;
A
#
# COMPACT_ATOMS: atom_id res chain seq x y z
N MET A 1 50.40 -28.05 -13.57
CA MET A 1 49.84 -28.19 -12.21
C MET A 1 50.51 -29.38 -11.54
N ASN A 2 51.18 -29.14 -10.41
CA ASN A 2 52.24 -30.02 -9.87
C ASN A 2 51.66 -31.13 -8.96
N LYS A 3 51.89 -32.41 -9.32
CA LYS A 3 51.37 -33.62 -8.63
C LYS A 3 51.88 -33.78 -7.18
N THR A 4 52.86 -32.98 -6.76
CA THR A 4 53.46 -32.99 -5.42
C THR A 4 52.61 -32.32 -4.32
N LYS A 5 51.63 -31.46 -4.66
CA LYS A 5 50.76 -30.82 -3.65
C LYS A 5 49.58 -31.68 -3.17
N ILE A 6 49.25 -32.77 -3.88
CA ILE A 6 48.12 -33.65 -3.52
C ILE A 6 48.56 -34.68 -2.46
N HIS A 7 49.77 -35.24 -2.56
CA HIS A 7 50.25 -36.23 -1.60
C HIS A 7 50.57 -35.66 -0.20
N ALA A 8 51.01 -34.40 -0.09
CA ALA A 8 51.24 -33.76 1.20
C ALA A 8 49.93 -33.53 2.00
N ARG A 9 48.81 -33.25 1.31
CA ARG A 9 47.51 -33.07 1.95
C ARG A 9 46.88 -34.40 2.38
N SER A 10 47.06 -35.47 1.60
CA SER A 10 46.58 -36.80 1.98
C SER A 10 47.34 -37.38 3.19
N ILE A 11 48.66 -37.16 3.30
CA ILE A 11 49.46 -37.62 4.45
C ILE A 11 49.12 -36.83 5.72
N ILE A 12 48.88 -35.51 5.63
CA ILE A 12 48.44 -34.70 6.77
C ILE A 12 47.03 -35.13 7.24
N VAL A 13 46.11 -35.39 6.31
CA VAL A 13 44.75 -35.87 6.65
C VAL A 13 44.80 -37.29 7.25
N MET A 14 45.65 -38.19 6.74
CA MET A 14 45.83 -39.53 7.34
C MET A 14 46.54 -39.48 8.70
N SER A 15 47.48 -38.55 8.90
CA SER A 15 48.18 -38.37 10.18
C SER A 15 47.26 -37.76 11.24
N ILE A 16 46.38 -36.83 10.84
CA ILE A 16 45.34 -36.26 11.72
C ILE A 16 44.27 -37.32 12.04
N LEU A 17 43.89 -38.17 11.10
CA LEU A 17 42.98 -39.29 11.35
C LEU A 17 43.61 -40.36 12.26
N LEU A 18 44.90 -40.66 12.11
CA LEU A 18 45.62 -41.59 13.01
C LEU A 18 45.86 -41.00 14.41
N LEU A 19 46.10 -39.68 14.53
CA LEU A 19 46.18 -39.01 15.84
C LEU A 19 44.81 -38.90 16.51
N ALA A 20 43.73 -38.72 15.73
CA ALA A 20 42.36 -38.72 16.23
C ALA A 20 41.89 -40.12 16.70
N MET A 21 42.49 -41.20 16.19
CA MET A 21 42.24 -42.56 16.69
C MET A 21 43.07 -42.92 17.94
N ALA A 22 43.95 -42.04 18.42
CA ALA A 22 44.80 -42.26 19.60
C ALA A 22 44.33 -41.53 20.87
N PHE A 23 43.20 -40.82 20.83
CA PHE A 23 42.54 -40.27 22.01
C PHE A 23 41.21 -40.98 22.25
N SER A 24 41.27 -42.19 22.81
CA SER A 24 40.13 -42.64 23.61
C SER A 24 40.19 -41.87 24.94
N PRO A 25 39.09 -41.24 25.39
CA PRO A 25 39.00 -40.85 26.79
C PRO A 25 39.13 -42.13 27.61
N LEU A 26 40.23 -42.24 28.37
CA LEU A 26 40.37 -43.24 29.41
C LEU A 26 39.41 -42.84 30.54
N VAL A 27 38.14 -43.22 30.38
CA VAL A 27 37.15 -43.10 31.44
C VAL A 27 37.54 -44.11 32.51
N SER A 28 37.97 -43.61 33.66
CA SER A 28 38.20 -44.42 34.85
C SER A 28 36.87 -44.52 35.58
N SER A 29 36.29 -45.72 35.69
CA SER A 29 35.13 -45.94 36.57
C SER A 29 35.61 -45.99 38.02
N PHE A 30 34.94 -45.25 38.88
CA PHE A 30 35.08 -45.36 40.32
C PHE A 30 33.82 -46.01 40.90
N PRO A 31 33.89 -46.64 42.10
CA PRO A 31 32.70 -47.07 42.83
C PRO A 31 31.70 -45.94 43.12
N THR A 32 32.12 -44.70 42.94
CA THR A 32 31.35 -43.46 43.10
C THR A 32 30.99 -42.86 41.73
N GLY A 33 30.56 -43.65 40.75
CA GLY A 33 30.14 -43.14 39.44
C GLY A 33 31.25 -42.62 38.50
N ILE A 34 30.80 -42.00 37.41
CA ILE A 34 31.62 -41.59 36.25
C ILE A 34 31.31 -40.14 35.91
N SER A 35 32.32 -39.34 35.55
CA SER A 35 32.18 -37.94 35.10
C SER A 35 32.77 -37.73 33.69
N GLY A 36 32.31 -36.73 32.95
CA GLY A 36 32.87 -36.38 31.62
C GLY A 36 32.44 -37.29 30.46
N VAL A 37 31.34 -38.03 30.63
CA VAL A 37 30.75 -38.91 29.62
C VAL A 37 29.55 -38.22 28.97
N LYS A 38 29.77 -37.65 27.78
CA LYS A 38 28.74 -36.99 26.97
C LYS A 38 28.28 -37.83 25.77
N ASP A 39 29.23 -38.23 24.91
CA ASP A 39 28.93 -38.86 23.63
C ASP A 39 29.23 -40.38 23.59
N SER A 40 30.24 -40.84 24.34
CA SER A 40 30.66 -42.24 24.41
C SER A 40 30.44 -42.75 25.82
N GLY A 41 29.59 -43.77 26.01
CA GLY A 41 29.29 -44.35 27.32
C GLY A 41 30.50 -44.99 28.01
N CYS A 42 30.27 -45.65 29.14
CA CYS A 42 31.33 -46.27 29.91
C CYS A 42 31.75 -47.63 29.33
N ASN A 43 33.03 -47.80 28.97
CA ASN A 43 33.57 -49.08 28.48
C ASN A 43 33.65 -50.18 29.57
N CYS A 44 33.32 -49.89 30.83
CA CYS A 44 33.43 -50.83 31.94
C CYS A 44 32.35 -51.92 31.94
N HIS A 45 31.24 -51.73 31.21
CA HIS A 45 30.10 -52.65 31.11
C HIS A 45 29.84 -53.11 29.66
N GLY A 46 30.89 -53.09 28.81
CA GLY A 46 30.82 -53.44 27.38
C GLY A 46 30.81 -52.23 26.44
N ALA A 47 31.28 -52.42 25.20
CA ALA A 47 31.44 -51.33 24.23
C ALA A 47 30.13 -50.94 23.51
N THR A 48 29.08 -51.73 23.66
CA THR A 48 27.77 -51.55 22.99
C THR A 48 26.66 -51.47 24.02
N THR A 49 25.67 -50.62 23.78
CA THR A 49 24.47 -50.52 24.61
C THR A 49 23.62 -51.78 24.53
N SER A 50 22.90 -52.11 25.60
CA SER A 50 21.93 -53.22 25.62
C SER A 50 20.49 -52.70 25.70
N GLU A 51 19.62 -53.23 24.85
CA GLU A 51 18.18 -52.92 24.85
C GLU A 51 17.45 -53.48 26.09
N SER A 52 18.08 -54.40 26.83
CA SER A 52 17.57 -54.94 28.09
C SER A 52 17.53 -53.91 29.22
N VAL A 53 18.34 -52.85 29.16
CA VAL A 53 18.36 -51.76 30.15
C VAL A 53 17.60 -50.57 29.57
N ILE A 54 16.50 -50.19 30.20
CA ILE A 54 15.61 -49.11 29.71
C ILE A 54 15.77 -47.88 30.62
N PRO A 55 16.52 -46.85 30.20
CA PRO A 55 16.68 -45.60 30.94
C PRO A 55 15.41 -44.75 30.94
N THR A 56 15.18 -44.02 32.03
CA THR A 56 14.01 -43.17 32.26
C THR A 56 14.41 -41.85 32.90
N ILE A 57 13.79 -40.76 32.47
CA ILE A 57 13.85 -39.44 33.11
C ILE A 57 12.40 -38.97 33.28
N GLU A 58 11.98 -38.78 34.52
CA GLU A 58 10.66 -38.26 34.89
C GLU A 58 10.80 -36.88 35.53
N GLY A 59 9.78 -36.04 35.40
CA GLY A 59 9.77 -34.68 35.96
C GLY A 59 10.26 -33.57 35.01
N LEU A 60 10.69 -33.89 33.78
CA LEU A 60 11.02 -32.87 32.78
C LEU A 60 9.75 -32.21 32.22
N PRO A 61 9.65 -30.87 32.21
CA PRO A 61 8.55 -30.17 31.56
C PRO A 61 8.70 -30.22 30.03
N GLU A 62 7.61 -29.98 29.28
CA GLU A 62 7.72 -29.76 27.83
C GLU A 62 8.33 -28.39 27.48
N VAL A 63 8.02 -27.38 28.30
CA VAL A 63 8.53 -26.00 28.26
C VAL A 63 8.87 -25.57 29.70
N TYR A 64 10.08 -25.06 29.94
CA TYR A 64 10.47 -24.58 31.27
C TYR A 64 10.10 -23.11 31.48
N ASN A 65 9.96 -22.67 32.73
CA ASN A 65 9.98 -21.25 33.09
C ASN A 65 11.39 -20.83 33.51
N TYR A 66 11.78 -19.58 33.24
CA TYR A 66 13.12 -19.09 33.55
C TYR A 66 13.45 -19.23 35.04
N SER A 67 14.61 -19.81 35.34
CA SER A 67 15.10 -19.98 36.72
C SER A 67 14.18 -20.79 37.64
N GLU A 68 13.20 -21.52 37.10
CA GLU A 68 12.37 -22.44 37.88
C GLU A 68 13.13 -23.74 38.13
N THR A 69 12.89 -24.32 39.29
CA THR A 69 13.55 -25.53 39.76
C THR A 69 12.60 -26.72 39.65
N TYR A 70 13.03 -27.76 38.94
CA TYR A 70 12.29 -28.99 38.70
C TYR A 70 12.96 -30.15 39.43
N GLU A 71 12.15 -30.95 40.13
CA GLU A 71 12.61 -32.22 40.69
C GLU A 71 12.54 -33.30 39.59
N LEU A 72 13.67 -33.92 39.31
CA LEU A 72 13.83 -34.96 38.29
C LEU A 72 14.08 -36.30 38.97
N THR A 73 13.42 -37.34 38.47
CA THR A 73 13.72 -38.73 38.86
C THR A 73 14.34 -39.43 37.66
N VAL A 74 15.57 -39.90 37.83
CA VAL A 74 16.30 -40.66 36.81
C VAL A 74 16.43 -42.10 37.26
N GLY A 75 16.40 -43.03 36.33
CA GLY A 75 16.54 -44.44 36.68
C GLY A 75 16.53 -45.34 35.46
N PHE A 76 16.54 -46.64 35.71
CA PHE A 76 16.40 -47.63 34.66
C PHE A 76 15.58 -48.84 35.13
N THR A 77 15.11 -49.63 34.15
CA THR A 77 14.51 -50.94 34.39
C THR A 77 15.19 -52.00 33.52
N GLY A 78 15.08 -53.28 33.93
CA GLY A 78 15.71 -54.40 33.22
C GLY A 78 17.22 -54.55 33.47
N GLY A 79 17.91 -55.26 32.60
CA GLY A 79 19.31 -55.66 32.77
C GLY A 79 19.52 -56.81 33.76
N PRO A 80 20.79 -57.14 34.10
CA PRO A 80 21.14 -58.31 34.91
C PRO A 80 21.03 -58.10 36.43
N SER A 81 20.65 -56.90 36.89
CA SER A 81 20.47 -56.59 38.31
C SER A 81 19.30 -57.38 38.92
N THR A 82 19.53 -58.07 40.05
CA THR A 82 18.48 -58.79 40.78
C THR A 82 18.43 -58.36 42.25
N ILE A 83 17.24 -58.46 42.85
CA ILE A 83 17.02 -58.13 44.27
C ILE A 83 17.89 -59.05 45.13
N GLY A 84 18.88 -58.50 45.80
CA GLY A 84 19.87 -59.24 46.60
C GLY A 84 21.33 -59.04 46.15
N ASN A 85 21.57 -58.42 44.98
CA ASN A 85 22.90 -57.97 44.60
C ASN A 85 23.39 -56.85 45.54
N ILE A 86 24.70 -56.81 45.83
CA ILE A 86 25.30 -55.76 46.67
C ILE A 86 25.16 -54.37 46.01
N ASN A 87 25.28 -54.31 44.68
CA ASN A 87 25.04 -53.13 43.86
C ASN A 87 24.03 -53.51 42.76
N LEU A 88 23.09 -52.62 42.45
CA LEU A 88 22.07 -52.79 41.42
C LEU A 88 22.40 -52.02 40.14
N GLY A 89 23.00 -50.82 40.24
CA GLY A 89 23.33 -50.04 39.06
C GLY A 89 23.78 -48.63 39.36
N GLY A 90 23.84 -47.82 38.32
CA GLY A 90 24.26 -46.43 38.41
C GLY A 90 23.75 -45.58 37.26
N PHE A 91 23.94 -44.27 37.39
CA PHE A 91 23.65 -43.30 36.33
C PHE A 91 24.69 -42.17 36.24
N HIS A 92 24.66 -41.50 35.08
CA HIS A 92 25.29 -40.21 34.81
C HIS A 92 24.35 -39.38 33.92
N LEU A 93 23.94 -38.21 34.40
CA LEU A 93 23.08 -37.27 33.68
C LEU A 93 23.88 -36.00 33.32
N TRP A 94 23.83 -35.62 32.05
CA TRP A 94 24.36 -34.36 31.54
C TRP A 94 23.23 -33.47 31.00
N ALA A 95 23.27 -32.17 31.26
CA ALA A 95 22.36 -31.18 30.69
C ALA A 95 23.14 -30.11 29.90
N SER A 96 22.61 -29.67 28.76
CA SER A 96 23.29 -28.67 27.93
C SER A 96 23.37 -27.27 28.55
N GLU A 97 22.40 -26.93 29.38
CA GLU A 97 22.31 -25.64 30.10
C GLU A 97 21.36 -25.78 31.30
N GLY A 98 21.44 -24.86 32.26
CA GLY A 98 20.82 -24.99 33.59
C GLY A 98 21.74 -25.69 34.60
N GLU A 99 21.33 -25.69 35.86
CA GLU A 99 22.13 -26.17 37.00
C GLU A 99 21.52 -27.43 37.62
N LEU A 100 22.26 -28.54 37.56
CA LEU A 100 21.94 -29.82 38.19
C LEU A 100 22.53 -29.87 39.60
N ALA A 101 21.70 -30.23 40.57
CA ALA A 101 22.07 -30.37 41.96
C ALA A 101 21.57 -31.70 42.54
N SER A 102 22.33 -32.24 43.49
CA SER A 102 21.91 -33.42 44.25
C SER A 102 20.75 -33.09 45.20
N ASN A 103 19.78 -34.01 45.33
CA ASN A 103 18.68 -33.92 46.29
C ASN A 103 19.00 -34.66 47.61
N ASP A 104 19.88 -35.67 47.58
CA ASP A 104 20.21 -36.51 48.75
C ASP A 104 21.64 -37.11 48.71
N ALA A 105 21.98 -38.00 49.65
CA ALA A 105 23.31 -38.60 49.73
C ALA A 105 23.61 -39.66 48.65
N THR A 106 22.63 -40.04 47.84
CA THR A 106 22.73 -41.09 46.80
C THR A 106 23.21 -40.51 45.46
N VAL A 107 23.15 -39.18 45.30
CA VAL A 107 23.56 -38.44 44.10
C VAL A 107 24.71 -37.49 44.44
N GLN A 108 25.66 -37.34 43.52
CA GLN A 108 26.72 -36.33 43.57
C GLN A 108 26.70 -35.45 42.32
N THR A 109 27.08 -34.19 42.52
CA THR A 109 27.27 -33.21 41.46
C THR A 109 28.75 -33.10 41.13
N TYR A 110 29.12 -33.38 39.88
CA TYR A 110 30.49 -33.21 39.39
C TYR A 110 30.75 -31.77 38.97
N ASN A 111 29.78 -31.16 38.29
CA ASN A 111 29.73 -29.75 37.92
C ASN A 111 28.27 -29.35 37.68
N PRO A 112 27.95 -28.05 37.50
CA PRO A 112 26.57 -27.60 37.30
C PRO A 112 25.81 -28.27 36.15
N SER A 113 26.49 -28.90 35.19
CA SER A 113 25.88 -29.59 34.05
C SER A 113 25.94 -31.11 34.14
N GLU A 114 26.54 -31.69 35.19
CA GLU A 114 26.79 -33.13 35.34
C GLU A 114 26.54 -33.64 36.76
N VAL A 115 25.71 -34.66 36.88
CA VAL A 115 25.44 -35.39 38.13
C VAL A 115 25.51 -36.90 37.89
N GLY A 116 25.81 -37.65 38.94
CA GLY A 116 25.76 -39.11 38.92
C GLY A 116 25.52 -39.67 40.31
N HIS A 117 25.54 -40.99 40.44
CA HIS A 117 25.33 -41.68 41.71
C HIS A 117 26.58 -41.69 42.60
N THR A 118 26.41 -41.75 43.92
CA THR A 118 27.47 -42.00 44.92
C THR A 118 27.61 -43.50 45.21
N GLU A 119 28.60 -43.88 46.03
CA GLU A 119 28.75 -45.27 46.48
C GLU A 119 27.52 -45.79 47.25
N ILE A 120 26.84 -44.90 47.99
CA ILE A 120 25.59 -45.21 48.71
C ILE A 120 24.43 -45.42 47.73
N GLY A 121 24.46 -44.74 46.58
CA GLY A 121 23.43 -44.87 45.55
C GLY A 121 23.56 -46.12 44.67
N ASN A 122 24.61 -46.94 44.84
CA ASN A 122 24.86 -48.11 44.00
C ASN A 122 23.85 -49.24 44.17
N ASP A 123 23.14 -49.31 45.30
CA ASP A 123 22.13 -50.32 45.60
C ASP A 123 20.73 -49.92 45.11
N GLN A 124 20.64 -48.92 44.23
CA GLN A 124 19.39 -48.36 43.70
C GLN A 124 19.32 -48.49 42.18
N THR A 125 18.10 -48.41 41.66
CA THR A 125 17.83 -48.35 40.21
C THR A 125 17.16 -47.03 39.81
N SER A 126 16.92 -46.14 40.77
CA SER A 126 16.29 -44.83 40.59
C SER A 126 16.81 -43.84 41.62
N TRP A 127 17.04 -42.60 41.19
CA TRP A 127 17.60 -41.51 41.98
C TRP A 127 16.86 -40.22 41.70
N THR A 128 16.74 -39.37 42.72
CA THR A 128 16.09 -38.06 42.59
C THR A 128 17.14 -36.95 42.64
N LEU A 129 17.00 -35.97 41.76
CA LEU A 129 17.89 -34.82 41.63
C LEU A 129 17.10 -33.58 41.24
N ILE A 130 17.75 -32.43 41.30
CA ILE A 130 17.11 -31.15 41.02
C ILE A 130 17.78 -30.52 39.79
N TRP A 131 16.97 -29.99 38.88
CA TRP A 131 17.43 -29.16 37.77
C TRP A 131 16.83 -27.76 37.86
N THR A 132 17.67 -26.74 37.91
CA THR A 132 17.23 -25.34 37.81
C THR A 132 17.43 -24.85 36.38
N ALA A 133 16.34 -24.43 35.74
CA ALA A 133 16.33 -24.02 34.35
C ALA A 133 17.10 -22.70 34.14
N PRO A 134 17.76 -22.51 32.98
CA PRO A 134 18.51 -21.29 32.72
C PRO A 134 17.60 -20.09 32.45
N ALA A 135 18.19 -18.89 32.42
CA ALA A 135 17.53 -17.65 32.02
C ALA A 135 17.69 -17.34 30.51
N SER A 136 17.98 -18.35 29.68
CA SER A 136 18.27 -18.18 28.25
C SER A 136 17.15 -18.75 27.38
N ASP A 137 17.03 -18.31 26.13
CA ASP A 137 15.97 -18.76 25.20
C ASP A 137 16.37 -20.01 24.40
N LYS A 138 17.18 -20.89 25.00
CA LYS A 138 17.72 -22.06 24.31
C LYS A 138 17.00 -23.33 24.74
N ASN A 139 16.74 -24.19 23.76
CA ASN A 139 16.27 -25.53 24.02
C ASN A 139 17.36 -26.33 24.74
N ILE A 140 16.94 -27.10 25.75
CA ILE A 140 17.83 -27.83 26.64
C ILE A 140 17.82 -29.30 26.23
N GLU A 141 19.01 -29.89 26.09
CA GLU A 141 19.19 -31.30 25.83
C GLU A 141 19.74 -32.00 27.08
N PHE A 142 19.09 -33.08 27.48
CA PHE A 142 19.50 -33.96 28.58
C PHE A 142 19.99 -35.27 28.00
N ILE A 143 21.13 -35.76 28.48
CA ILE A 143 21.70 -37.05 28.10
C ILE A 143 21.89 -37.87 29.38
N LEU A 144 21.10 -38.93 29.53
CA LEU A 144 21.19 -39.86 30.66
C LEU A 144 21.87 -41.15 30.19
N HIS A 145 22.89 -41.57 30.92
CA HIS A 145 23.47 -42.90 30.83
C HIS A 145 23.12 -43.69 32.09
N THR A 146 22.70 -44.94 31.95
CA THR A 146 22.42 -45.84 33.07
C THR A 146 23.04 -47.20 32.84
N ASN A 147 23.48 -47.85 33.92
CA ASN A 147 23.99 -49.22 33.90
C ASN A 147 23.30 -50.08 34.94
N SER A 148 23.07 -51.34 34.59
CA SER A 148 22.55 -52.40 35.46
C SER A 148 23.67 -53.41 35.69
N VAL A 149 23.97 -53.71 36.96
CA VAL A 149 25.09 -54.59 37.33
C VAL A 149 24.62 -55.86 38.00
N ASN A 150 25.32 -56.96 37.74
CA ASN A 150 24.92 -58.30 38.21
C ASN A 150 25.43 -58.64 39.62
N GLY A 151 26.13 -57.70 40.28
CA GLY A 151 26.58 -57.83 41.67
C GLY A 151 27.80 -58.74 41.89
N ASN A 152 28.50 -59.17 40.83
CA ASN A 152 29.68 -60.06 40.93
C ASN A 152 31.00 -59.36 41.31
N ALA A 153 30.99 -58.02 41.40
CA ALA A 153 32.16 -57.21 41.76
C ALA A 153 32.56 -57.45 43.23
N GLY A 154 33.78 -57.99 43.42
CA GLY A 154 34.31 -58.41 44.74
C GLY A 154 34.56 -59.92 44.87
N GLY A 155 33.99 -60.74 43.97
CA GLY A 155 34.15 -62.21 43.96
C GLY A 155 35.24 -62.76 43.03
N GLY A 156 36.12 -61.91 42.48
CA GLY A 156 37.21 -62.31 41.56
C GLY A 156 36.84 -62.41 40.07
N ALA A 157 35.59 -62.14 39.69
CA ALA A 157 35.08 -62.25 38.30
C ALA A 157 35.01 -60.91 37.49
N GLY A 158 35.40 -59.77 38.08
CA GLY A 158 35.38 -58.46 37.42
C GLY A 158 33.99 -58.01 36.95
N SER A 159 33.90 -56.93 36.15
CA SER A 159 32.64 -56.37 35.59
C SER A 159 32.03 -57.19 34.44
N SER A 160 32.24 -58.51 34.44
CA SER A 160 31.76 -59.37 33.36
C SER A 160 30.24 -59.59 33.47
N GLY A 161 29.50 -59.31 32.40
CA GLY A 161 28.05 -59.50 32.33
C GLY A 161 27.19 -58.38 32.90
N ASP A 162 27.75 -57.18 33.09
CA ASP A 162 26.99 -55.95 33.33
C ASP A 162 26.55 -55.31 32.02
N GLU A 163 25.46 -54.54 32.03
CA GLU A 163 24.86 -53.95 30.83
C GLU A 163 24.55 -52.45 31.04
N TRP A 164 24.57 -51.66 29.97
CA TRP A 164 24.26 -50.23 30.04
C TRP A 164 23.49 -49.72 28.81
N ASN A 165 22.79 -48.59 28.96
CA ASN A 165 22.08 -47.91 27.88
C ASN A 165 22.00 -46.38 28.10
N ARG A 166 21.48 -45.64 27.12
CA ARG A 166 21.40 -44.18 27.09
C ARG A 166 20.02 -43.67 26.65
N LEU A 167 19.56 -42.56 27.25
CA LEU A 167 18.41 -41.76 26.83
C LEU A 167 18.84 -40.33 26.49
N THR A 168 18.20 -39.71 25.50
CA THR A 168 18.31 -38.27 25.23
C THR A 168 16.92 -37.63 25.27
N ALA A 169 16.74 -36.58 26.06
CA ALA A 169 15.48 -35.83 26.21
C ALA A 169 15.69 -34.35 25.89
N LYS A 170 14.63 -33.64 25.44
CA LYS A 170 14.68 -32.23 25.06
C LYS A 170 13.57 -31.43 25.72
N VAL A 171 13.91 -30.24 26.22
CA VAL A 171 12.97 -29.27 26.80
C VAL A 171 13.03 -27.97 26.01
N SER A 172 11.89 -27.37 25.68
CA SER A 172 11.82 -26.14 24.86
C SER A 172 11.91 -24.87 25.71
N ALA A 173 12.49 -23.81 25.15
CA ALA A 173 12.56 -22.49 25.79
C ALA A 173 11.19 -21.78 25.85
N PRO A 174 10.99 -20.83 26.78
CA PRO A 174 9.80 -19.97 26.82
C PRO A 174 9.65 -19.15 25.52
N ILE A 175 8.41 -18.92 25.08
CA ILE A 175 8.11 -17.99 23.98
C ILE A 175 8.06 -16.57 24.56
N GLU A 176 9.02 -15.72 24.20
CA GLU A 176 8.98 -14.29 24.54
C GLU A 176 7.81 -13.62 23.80
N VAL A 177 6.75 -13.24 24.52
CA VAL A 177 5.65 -12.44 23.98
C VAL A 177 6.07 -10.97 24.03
N LEU A 178 6.68 -10.47 22.95
CA LEU A 178 6.94 -9.04 22.81
C LEU A 178 5.61 -8.28 22.81
N GLU A 179 5.49 -7.26 23.68
CA GLU A 179 4.30 -6.40 23.71
C GLU A 179 4.16 -5.69 22.35
N GLN A 180 3.09 -6.02 21.63
CA GLN A 180 2.88 -5.55 20.27
C GLN A 180 2.62 -4.04 20.26
N ALA A 181 3.40 -3.27 19.50
CA ALA A 181 3.26 -1.83 19.42
C ALA A 181 1.86 -1.46 18.87
N ASN A 182 1.13 -0.58 19.58
CA ASN A 182 -0.19 -0.14 19.15
C ASN A 182 -0.13 0.46 17.72
N PRO A 183 -0.85 -0.12 16.74
CA PRO A 183 -0.83 0.33 15.35
C PRO A 183 -1.20 1.81 15.16
N TYR A 184 -2.04 2.40 16.03
CA TYR A 184 -2.34 3.84 15.97
C TYR A 184 -1.19 4.70 16.47
N VAL A 185 -0.43 4.22 17.46
CA VAL A 185 0.80 4.89 17.88
C VAL A 185 1.80 4.84 16.74
N VAL A 186 1.93 3.70 16.04
CA VAL A 186 2.79 3.61 14.84
C VAL A 186 2.31 4.56 13.76
N LEU A 187 1.02 4.56 13.40
CA LEU A 187 0.47 5.43 12.37
C LEU A 187 0.67 6.91 12.72
N SER A 188 0.29 7.32 13.93
CA SER A 188 0.41 8.70 14.40
C SER A 188 1.88 9.14 14.45
N THR A 189 2.78 8.26 14.92
CA THR A 189 4.22 8.52 14.93
C THR A 189 4.75 8.69 13.51
N LEU A 190 4.36 7.85 12.56
CA LEU A 190 4.77 7.98 11.16
C LEU A 190 4.21 9.25 10.52
N ILE A 191 2.96 9.62 10.81
CA ILE A 191 2.37 10.89 10.36
C ILE A 191 3.17 12.08 10.90
N VAL A 192 3.49 12.07 12.20
CA VAL A 192 4.27 13.13 12.85
C VAL A 192 5.69 13.19 12.28
N ILE A 193 6.36 12.05 12.11
CA ILE A 193 7.69 12.00 11.48
C ILE A 193 7.62 12.53 10.05
N SER A 194 6.64 12.10 9.24
CA SER A 194 6.45 12.61 7.88
C SER A 194 6.20 14.11 7.86
N ALA A 195 5.42 14.65 8.80
CA ALA A 195 5.18 16.07 8.94
C ALA A 195 6.45 16.82 9.32
N ILE A 196 7.23 16.31 10.29
CA ILE A 196 8.52 16.88 10.69
C ILE A 196 9.50 16.86 9.51
N LEU A 197 9.60 15.74 8.79
CA LEU A 197 10.47 15.63 7.60
C LEU A 197 10.05 16.59 6.50
N LEU A 198 8.74 16.79 6.29
CA LEU A 198 8.22 17.78 5.36
C LEU A 198 8.62 19.20 5.80
N VAL A 199 8.43 19.54 7.08
CA VAL A 199 8.83 20.85 7.64
C VAL A 199 10.34 21.07 7.51
N ILE A 200 11.17 20.06 7.84
CA ILE A 200 12.63 20.12 7.66
C ILE A 200 12.96 20.33 6.19
N THR A 201 12.32 19.61 5.28
CA THR A 201 12.56 19.72 3.83
C THR A 201 12.20 21.12 3.32
N VAL A 202 11.04 21.66 3.70
CA VAL A 202 10.60 23.00 3.34
C VAL A 202 11.53 24.06 3.92
N THR A 203 11.90 23.93 5.19
CA THR A 203 12.82 24.85 5.89
C THR A 203 14.22 24.81 5.27
N TYR A 204 14.69 23.62 4.90
CA TYR A 204 15.97 23.44 4.22
C TYR A 204 15.97 24.05 2.81
N ILE A 205 14.88 23.89 2.07
CA ILE A 205 14.69 24.57 0.78
C ILE A 205 14.74 26.08 1.00
N PHE A 206 13.99 26.62 1.97
CA PHE A 206 14.04 28.05 2.32
C PHE A 206 15.46 28.52 2.64
N TYR A 207 16.15 27.83 3.56
CA TYR A 207 17.55 28.12 3.93
C TYR A 207 18.47 28.16 2.72
N ARG A 208 18.33 27.23 1.76
CA ARG A 208 19.17 27.21 0.56
C ARG A 208 18.84 28.32 -0.44
N THR A 209 17.59 28.78 -0.47
CA THR A 209 17.17 29.85 -1.39
C THR A 209 17.64 31.22 -0.88
N ASN A 210 17.65 31.42 0.44
CA ASN A 210 18.01 32.69 1.07
C ASN A 210 18.92 32.48 2.33
N PRO A 211 20.15 31.97 2.16
CA PRO A 211 21.02 31.52 3.27
C PRO A 211 21.43 32.65 4.22
N ASP A 212 21.66 33.85 3.69
CA ASP A 212 22.10 35.02 4.46
C ASP A 212 20.98 35.62 5.32
N SER A 213 19.77 35.05 5.26
CA SER A 213 18.56 35.56 5.91
C SER A 213 17.82 34.48 6.71
N PHE A 214 18.51 33.50 7.27
CA PHE A 214 17.87 32.56 8.19
C PHE A 214 17.69 33.18 9.59
N ASN A 215 16.87 34.23 9.67
CA ASN A 215 16.44 34.87 10.91
C ASN A 215 14.91 35.00 10.90
N TRP A 216 14.30 35.19 12.08
CA TRP A 216 12.84 35.27 12.20
C TRP A 216 12.23 36.41 11.36
N LYS A 217 12.93 37.55 11.24
CA LYS A 217 12.43 38.74 10.51
C LYS A 217 12.23 38.52 9.02
N THR A 218 12.86 37.50 8.43
CA THR A 218 12.73 37.14 7.00
C THR A 218 11.93 35.86 6.80
N PHE A 219 11.96 34.93 7.77
CA PHE A 219 11.13 33.74 7.76
C PHE A 219 9.65 34.04 7.98
N GLU A 220 9.31 34.92 8.93
CA GLU A 220 7.92 35.30 9.24
C GLU A 220 7.20 35.90 8.02
N PRO A 221 7.73 36.92 7.32
CA PRO A 221 7.07 37.44 6.11
C PRO A 221 6.93 36.38 5.02
N TRP A 222 7.92 35.49 4.85
CA TRP A 222 7.88 34.44 3.84
C TRP A 222 6.77 33.41 4.12
N ILE A 223 6.64 32.93 5.36
CA ILE A 223 5.57 31.96 5.69
C ILE A 223 4.19 32.62 5.63
N CYS A 224 4.06 33.87 6.10
CA CYS A 224 2.83 34.65 5.96
C CYS A 224 2.42 34.77 4.49
N GLU A 225 3.37 35.01 3.59
CA GLU A 225 3.11 35.09 2.14
C GLU A 225 2.48 33.82 1.58
N TRP A 226 2.83 32.63 2.10
CA TRP A 226 2.18 31.36 1.73
C TRP A 226 0.81 31.18 2.39
N LEU A 227 0.71 31.53 3.68
CA LEU A 227 -0.53 31.34 4.44
C LEU A 227 -1.67 32.22 3.94
N THR A 228 -1.36 33.45 3.51
CA THR A 228 -2.34 34.43 3.05
C THR A 228 -2.35 34.62 1.52
N SER A 229 -1.67 33.77 0.76
CA SER A 229 -1.59 33.89 -0.70
C SER A 229 -2.94 33.67 -1.37
N THR A 230 -3.24 34.49 -2.38
CA THR A 230 -4.32 34.23 -3.34
C THR A 230 -3.82 33.78 -4.71
N ASP A 231 -2.50 33.79 -4.96
CA ASP A 231 -1.91 33.35 -6.22
C ASP A 231 -2.21 31.86 -6.48
N HIS A 232 -2.89 31.57 -7.59
CA HIS A 232 -3.23 30.21 -8.02
C HIS A 232 -2.04 29.25 -8.04
N LYS A 233 -0.82 29.71 -8.35
CA LYS A 233 0.38 28.86 -8.38
C LYS A 233 0.79 28.44 -6.97
N LYS A 234 0.71 29.36 -5.99
CA LYS A 234 1.04 29.06 -4.60
C LYS A 234 -0.01 28.17 -3.97
N VAL A 235 -1.29 28.49 -4.15
CA VAL A 235 -2.40 27.64 -3.68
C VAL A 235 -2.34 26.26 -4.34
N GLY A 236 -2.05 26.18 -5.64
CA GLY A 236 -1.84 24.93 -6.34
C GLY A 236 -0.66 24.11 -5.80
N THR A 237 0.40 24.78 -5.37
CA THR A 237 1.54 24.12 -4.71
C THR A 237 1.16 23.57 -3.33
N LEU A 238 0.37 24.31 -2.56
CA LEU A 238 -0.15 23.84 -1.27
C LEU A 238 -1.02 22.59 -1.44
N TYR A 239 -1.95 22.61 -2.40
CA TYR A 239 -2.74 21.43 -2.78
C TYR A 239 -1.87 20.24 -3.20
N PHE A 240 -0.85 20.50 -4.02
CA PHE A 240 0.07 19.47 -4.50
C PHE A 240 0.86 18.82 -3.35
N LEU A 241 1.40 19.63 -2.42
CA LEU A 241 2.13 19.13 -1.26
C LEU A 241 1.22 18.38 -0.29
N ALA A 242 0.00 18.89 -0.03
CA ALA A 242 -0.98 18.20 0.79
C ALA A 242 -1.36 16.84 0.19
N GLY A 243 -1.63 16.80 -1.12
CA GLY A 243 -1.97 15.57 -1.84
C GLY A 243 -0.84 14.54 -1.81
N LEU A 244 0.42 14.96 -2.01
CA LEU A 244 1.58 14.06 -1.88
C LEU A 244 1.79 13.56 -0.44
N PHE A 245 1.57 14.41 0.56
CA PHE A 245 1.65 14.02 1.96
C PHE A 245 0.63 12.94 2.29
N PHE A 246 -0.64 13.17 1.97
CA PHE A 246 -1.70 12.19 2.24
C PHE A 246 -1.65 10.96 1.33
N LEU A 247 -1.02 11.04 0.15
CA LEU A 247 -0.67 9.86 -0.64
C LEU A 247 0.27 8.92 0.15
N GLY A 248 1.26 9.50 0.84
CA GLY A 248 2.15 8.77 1.74
C GLY A 248 1.41 8.18 2.94
N VAL A 249 0.58 8.98 3.62
CA VAL A 249 -0.22 8.53 4.78
C VAL A 249 -1.18 7.40 4.40
N GLY A 250 -1.89 7.55 3.27
CA GLY A 250 -2.75 6.50 2.71
C GLY A 250 -1.98 5.22 2.36
N GLY A 251 -0.77 5.37 1.80
CA GLY A 251 0.12 4.25 1.52
C GLY A 251 0.58 3.50 2.78
N ILE A 252 0.91 4.21 3.86
CA ILE A 252 1.26 3.61 5.16
C ILE A 252 0.10 2.76 5.70
N MET A 253 -1.13 3.28 5.66
CA MET A 253 -2.31 2.52 6.08
C MET A 253 -2.52 1.27 5.21
N ALA A 254 -2.27 1.35 3.90
CA ALA A 254 -2.32 0.18 3.02
C ALA A 254 -1.28 -0.87 3.41
N LEU A 255 -0.06 -0.46 3.77
CA LEU A 255 0.97 -1.40 4.22
C LEU A 255 0.57 -2.11 5.52
N MET A 256 -0.03 -1.40 6.49
CA MET A 256 -0.51 -2.02 7.73
C MET A 256 -1.57 -3.10 7.46
N ILE A 257 -2.52 -2.81 6.55
CA ILE A 257 -3.50 -3.80 6.06
C ILE A 257 -2.80 -5.01 5.42
N ARG A 258 -1.74 -4.78 4.63
CA ARG A 258 -1.00 -5.86 3.97
C ARG A 258 -0.12 -6.68 4.91
N ILE A 259 0.44 -6.09 5.96
CA ILE A 259 1.13 -6.86 7.01
C ILE A 259 0.14 -7.83 7.64
N GLN A 260 -1.04 -7.34 8.05
CA GLN A 260 -2.10 -8.17 8.61
C GLN A 260 -2.46 -9.32 7.68
N LEU A 261 -2.64 -9.06 6.40
CA LEU A 261 -3.03 -10.08 5.42
C LEU A 261 -1.87 -10.85 4.78
N SER A 262 -0.65 -10.77 5.32
CA SER A 262 0.50 -11.44 4.71
C SER A 262 0.48 -12.96 4.91
N VAL A 263 -0.08 -13.42 6.02
CA VAL A 263 -0.26 -14.84 6.38
C VAL A 263 -1.67 -15.07 6.95
N PRO A 264 -2.25 -16.27 6.80
CA PRO A 264 -3.55 -16.58 7.38
C PRO A 264 -3.47 -16.57 8.92
N GLY A 265 -4.51 -16.09 9.58
CA GLY A 265 -4.58 -16.09 11.05
C GLY A 265 -3.63 -15.13 11.76
N ASN A 266 -3.03 -14.18 11.03
CA ASN A 266 -2.14 -13.18 11.62
C ASN A 266 -2.86 -12.31 12.67
N ASP A 267 -2.10 -11.83 13.65
CA ASP A 267 -2.58 -11.04 14.79
C ASP A 267 -1.93 -9.65 14.85
N PHE A 268 -1.40 -9.14 13.73
CA PHE A 268 -0.76 -7.81 13.64
C PHE A 268 -1.71 -6.64 13.95
N LEU A 269 -2.93 -6.69 13.40
CA LEU A 269 -4.02 -5.79 13.73
C LEU A 269 -5.10 -6.58 14.45
N THR A 270 -5.87 -5.95 15.32
CA THR A 270 -7.16 -6.51 15.73
C THR A 270 -8.19 -6.36 14.60
N GLN A 271 -9.31 -7.08 14.67
CA GLN A 271 -10.41 -6.93 13.69
C GLN A 271 -10.94 -5.51 13.66
N ASP A 272 -11.08 -4.90 14.84
CA ASP A 272 -11.53 -3.53 15.00
C ASP A 272 -10.57 -2.53 14.34
N GLN A 273 -9.27 -2.65 14.61
CA GLN A 273 -8.27 -1.81 13.97
C GLN A 273 -8.27 -1.98 12.45
N TYR A 274 -8.34 -3.22 11.96
CA TYR A 274 -8.38 -3.47 10.52
C TYR A 274 -9.54 -2.74 9.84
N ASN A 275 -10.72 -2.71 10.47
CA ASN A 275 -11.88 -1.97 9.97
C ASN A 275 -11.61 -0.47 9.86
N GLN A 276 -10.96 0.09 10.87
CA GLN A 276 -10.59 1.51 10.88
C GLN A 276 -9.54 1.84 9.82
N PHE A 277 -8.50 1.01 9.68
CA PHE A 277 -7.42 1.23 8.71
C PHE A 277 -7.92 1.21 7.27
N PHE A 278 -8.77 0.26 6.87
CA PHE A 278 -9.28 0.25 5.49
C PHE A 278 -10.27 1.38 5.22
N THR A 279 -11.04 1.80 6.24
CA THR A 279 -11.96 2.95 6.17
C THR A 279 -11.20 4.24 5.90
N LEU A 280 -10.17 4.50 6.72
CA LEU A 280 -9.35 5.70 6.63
C LEU A 280 -8.44 5.67 5.41
N HIS A 281 -7.92 4.50 5.00
CA HIS A 281 -7.18 4.35 3.74
C HIS A 281 -8.01 4.80 2.54
N GLY A 282 -9.21 4.25 2.36
CA GLY A 282 -10.09 4.62 1.24
C GLY A 282 -10.43 6.11 1.25
N THR A 283 -10.81 6.64 2.42
CA THR A 283 -11.14 8.08 2.58
C THR A 283 -9.96 8.97 2.22
N THR A 284 -8.78 8.65 2.76
CA THR A 284 -7.56 9.46 2.58
C THR A 284 -7.10 9.45 1.13
N MET A 285 -7.09 8.29 0.48
CA MET A 285 -6.62 8.17 -0.90
C MET A 285 -7.48 8.96 -1.89
N ILE A 286 -8.81 8.95 -1.72
CA ILE A 286 -9.72 9.65 -2.64
C ILE A 286 -9.79 11.14 -2.31
N PHE A 287 -10.15 11.48 -1.07
CA PHE A 287 -10.52 12.84 -0.72
C PHE A 287 -9.33 13.72 -0.28
N LEU A 288 -8.29 13.13 0.30
CA LEU A 288 -7.13 13.86 0.83
C LEU A 288 -5.86 13.73 -0.03
N ALA A 289 -5.79 12.73 -0.92
CA ALA A 289 -4.66 12.55 -1.82
C ALA A 289 -5.01 12.86 -3.29
N ALA A 290 -5.94 12.12 -3.89
CA ALA A 290 -6.25 12.26 -5.32
C ALA A 290 -6.89 13.63 -5.64
N MET A 291 -7.94 14.03 -4.91
CA MET A 291 -8.59 15.32 -5.14
C MET A 291 -7.66 16.53 -4.96
N PRO A 292 -6.83 16.59 -3.91
CA PRO A 292 -5.87 17.69 -3.76
C PRO A 292 -4.81 17.69 -4.86
N LEU A 293 -4.34 16.54 -5.33
CA LEU A 293 -3.42 16.49 -6.48
C LEU A 293 -4.06 17.04 -7.77
N ILE A 294 -5.33 16.69 -8.04
CA ILE A 294 -6.09 17.25 -9.18
C ILE A 294 -6.17 18.76 -9.06
N ASN A 295 -6.60 19.25 -7.90
CA ASN A 295 -6.74 20.69 -7.65
C ASN A 295 -5.40 21.40 -7.72
N GLY A 296 -4.30 20.75 -7.33
CA GLY A 296 -2.94 21.26 -7.46
C GLY A 296 -2.56 21.50 -8.93
N PHE A 297 -2.75 20.50 -9.79
CA PHE A 297 -2.50 20.63 -11.23
C PHE A 297 -3.47 21.59 -11.91
N ALA A 298 -4.75 21.55 -11.56
CA ALA A 298 -5.76 22.46 -12.11
C ALA A 298 -5.42 23.91 -11.79
N ASN A 299 -5.07 24.20 -10.53
CA ASN A 299 -4.65 25.54 -10.10
C ASN A 299 -3.43 26.02 -10.87
N TRP A 300 -2.43 25.15 -11.04
CA TRP A 300 -1.21 25.51 -11.76
C TRP A 300 -1.43 25.72 -13.25
N MET A 301 -2.14 24.81 -13.92
CA MET A 301 -2.11 24.73 -15.38
C MET A 301 -3.33 25.35 -16.05
N VAL A 302 -4.54 25.32 -15.45
CA VAL A 302 -5.74 25.84 -16.14
C VAL A 302 -5.63 27.32 -16.47
N PRO A 303 -5.28 28.23 -15.53
CA PRO A 303 -5.11 29.64 -15.87
C PRO A 303 -4.02 29.86 -16.93
N LEU A 304 -2.92 29.10 -16.84
CA LEU A 304 -1.82 29.18 -17.80
C LEU A 304 -2.24 28.73 -19.21
N GLN A 305 -3.02 27.66 -19.31
CA GLN A 305 -3.46 27.08 -20.58
C GLN A 305 -4.49 27.94 -21.30
N ILE A 306 -5.36 28.64 -20.56
CA ILE A 306 -6.37 29.53 -21.14
C ILE A 306 -5.88 30.97 -21.32
N GLY A 307 -4.64 31.28 -20.92
CA GLY A 307 -4.07 32.63 -21.02
C GLY A 307 -4.63 33.62 -20.00
N ALA A 308 -5.14 33.13 -18.87
CA ALA A 308 -5.65 33.95 -17.78
C ALA A 308 -4.52 34.38 -16.83
N PRO A 309 -4.62 35.58 -16.24
CA PRO A 309 -3.62 36.07 -15.27
C PRO A 309 -3.69 35.36 -13.91
N ASP A 310 -4.90 34.96 -13.49
CA ASP A 310 -5.23 34.26 -12.24
C ASP A 310 -6.61 33.58 -12.39
N LEU A 311 -7.13 32.97 -11.33
CA LEU A 311 -8.51 32.48 -11.23
C LEU A 311 -9.53 33.62 -11.03
N ALA A 312 -10.80 33.36 -11.32
CA ALA A 312 -11.89 34.34 -11.19
C ALA A 312 -12.16 34.78 -9.75
N LEU A 313 -12.02 33.86 -8.79
CA LEU A 313 -12.29 34.10 -7.37
C LEU A 313 -11.07 33.70 -6.51
N PRO A 314 -9.96 34.47 -6.53
CA PRO A 314 -8.70 34.08 -5.88
C PRO A 314 -8.80 33.85 -4.36
N ARG A 315 -9.65 34.61 -3.66
CA ARG A 315 -9.87 34.42 -2.21
C ARG A 315 -10.67 33.16 -1.90
N ILE A 316 -11.65 32.83 -2.73
CA ILE A 316 -12.41 31.58 -2.60
C ILE A 316 -11.47 30.40 -2.85
N ASN A 317 -10.56 30.51 -3.81
CA ASN A 317 -9.53 29.51 -4.04
C ASN A 317 -8.68 29.21 -2.79
N ALA A 318 -8.19 30.26 -2.12
CA ALA A 318 -7.43 30.11 -0.89
C ALA A 318 -8.26 29.49 0.24
N MET A 319 -9.52 29.95 0.41
CA MET A 319 -10.44 29.39 1.39
C MET A 319 -10.73 27.90 1.13
N SER A 320 -10.96 27.50 -0.12
CA SER A 320 -11.16 26.10 -0.49
C SER A 320 -9.99 25.23 -0.04
N PHE A 321 -8.75 25.71 -0.22
CA PHE A 321 -7.59 24.96 0.25
C PHE A 321 -7.61 24.79 1.77
N TRP A 322 -7.82 25.87 2.53
CA TRP A 322 -7.74 25.83 4.00
C TRP A 322 -8.81 24.97 4.67
N LEU A 323 -9.95 24.74 4.01
CA LEU A 323 -10.95 23.79 4.49
C LEU A 323 -10.43 22.33 4.46
N GLN A 324 -9.46 21.98 3.62
CA GLN A 324 -8.95 20.61 3.53
C GLN A 324 -8.09 20.19 4.73
N PRO A 325 -7.05 20.93 5.16
CA PRO A 325 -6.33 20.58 6.39
C PRO A 325 -7.25 20.50 7.60
N VAL A 326 -8.24 21.39 7.72
CA VAL A 326 -9.24 21.35 8.80
C VAL A 326 -10.10 20.08 8.71
N GLY A 327 -10.59 19.74 7.51
CA GLY A 327 -11.34 18.50 7.28
C GLY A 327 -10.51 17.25 7.59
N ALA A 328 -9.23 17.24 7.24
CA ALA A 328 -8.31 16.15 7.53
C ALA A 328 -8.10 15.96 9.05
N LEU A 329 -7.91 17.05 9.80
CA LEU A 329 -7.79 16.99 11.27
C LEU A 329 -9.03 16.34 11.90
N LEU A 330 -10.22 16.71 11.45
CA LEU A 330 -11.48 16.10 11.91
C LEU A 330 -11.55 14.61 11.57
N ILE A 331 -11.21 14.24 10.32
CA ILE A 331 -11.19 12.84 9.86
C ILE A 331 -10.28 11.96 10.74
N PHE A 332 -9.11 12.46 11.08
CA PHE A 332 -8.12 11.71 11.89
C PHE A 332 -8.32 11.88 13.40
N THR A 333 -9.28 12.69 13.87
CA THR A 333 -9.48 12.91 15.32
C THR A 333 -9.75 11.60 16.06
N GLY A 334 -10.56 10.70 15.47
CA GLY A 334 -10.86 9.39 16.08
C GLY A 334 -9.63 8.47 16.19
N VAL A 335 -8.63 8.63 15.32
CA VAL A 335 -7.37 7.87 15.41
C VAL A 335 -6.60 8.25 16.67
N PHE A 336 -6.55 9.54 17.00
CA PHE A 336 -5.85 10.02 18.20
C PHE A 336 -6.54 9.59 19.50
N SER A 337 -7.84 9.32 19.46
CA SER A 337 -8.61 8.79 20.59
C SER A 337 -8.71 7.27 20.63
N GLY A 338 -8.13 6.55 19.65
CA GLY A 338 -8.17 5.08 19.56
C GLY A 338 -9.48 4.49 19.01
N THR A 339 -10.42 5.33 18.56
CA THR A 339 -11.73 4.96 18.04
C THR A 339 -11.97 5.67 16.70
N GLY A 340 -11.09 5.45 15.73
CA GLY A 340 -11.23 5.92 14.35
C GLY A 340 -12.48 5.36 13.67
N ALA A 341 -12.87 5.97 12.55
CA ALA A 341 -14.04 5.54 11.80
C ALA A 341 -13.84 4.15 11.19
N ASP A 342 -14.83 3.27 11.34
CA ASP A 342 -14.76 1.83 11.08
C ASP A 342 -15.82 1.33 10.07
N THR A 343 -16.53 2.26 9.43
CA THR A 343 -17.74 1.97 8.63
C THR A 343 -17.46 1.64 7.16
N GLY A 344 -16.20 1.54 6.78
CA GLY A 344 -15.73 1.63 5.40
C GLY A 344 -15.89 3.02 4.80
N TRP A 345 -15.13 3.32 3.74
CA TRP A 345 -15.19 4.62 3.06
C TRP A 345 -16.58 4.94 2.46
N THR A 346 -17.39 3.90 2.20
CA THR A 346 -18.78 4.02 1.73
C THR A 346 -19.74 4.38 2.85
N GLY A 347 -19.40 4.08 4.11
CA GLY A 347 -20.19 4.47 5.27
C GLY A 347 -21.64 4.00 5.22
N TYR A 348 -21.91 2.73 4.92
CA TYR A 348 -23.28 2.28 4.67
C TYR A 348 -24.17 2.39 5.92
N ALA A 349 -25.39 2.92 5.75
CA ALA A 349 -26.48 2.71 6.69
C ALA A 349 -26.98 1.24 6.62
N PRO A 350 -27.49 0.66 7.72
CA PRO A 350 -27.71 1.30 9.03
C PRO A 350 -26.44 1.41 9.91
N TYR A 351 -25.32 0.82 9.49
CA TYR A 351 -24.12 0.77 10.34
C TYR A 351 -23.55 2.15 10.67
N ILE A 352 -23.44 3.07 9.69
CA ILE A 352 -22.89 4.40 9.92
C ILE A 352 -23.64 5.24 10.96
N VAL A 353 -24.93 4.98 11.18
CA VAL A 353 -25.76 5.67 12.19
C VAL A 353 -26.01 4.85 13.44
N SER A 354 -25.52 3.61 13.50
CA SER A 354 -25.74 2.77 14.67
C SER A 354 -24.96 3.27 15.89
N GLU A 355 -25.50 2.97 17.07
CA GLU A 355 -24.83 3.20 18.35
C GLU A 355 -23.57 2.34 18.50
N THR A 356 -23.48 1.24 17.76
CA THR A 356 -22.30 0.35 17.75
C THR A 356 -21.15 0.87 16.89
N ALA A 357 -21.39 1.80 15.98
CA ALA A 357 -20.33 2.41 15.18
C ALA A 357 -19.54 3.41 16.01
N HIS A 358 -18.24 3.50 15.73
CA HIS A 358 -17.31 4.26 16.56
C HIS A 358 -17.67 5.74 16.70
N VAL A 359 -17.36 6.30 17.88
CA VAL A 359 -17.56 7.73 18.15
C VAL A 359 -16.74 8.60 17.15
N GLY A 360 -15.56 8.13 16.71
CA GLY A 360 -14.77 8.82 15.69
C GLY A 360 -15.44 8.90 14.32
N THR A 361 -16.42 8.04 14.01
CA THR A 361 -17.24 8.14 12.79
C THR A 361 -17.97 9.48 12.72
N THR A 362 -18.39 10.05 13.85
CA THR A 362 -19.03 11.36 13.90
C THR A 362 -18.08 12.48 13.43
N MET A 363 -16.82 12.45 13.86
CA MET A 363 -15.80 13.42 13.41
C MET A 363 -15.33 13.16 11.98
N TRP A 364 -15.30 11.90 11.54
CA TRP A 364 -15.07 11.52 10.15
C TRP A 364 -16.14 12.07 9.20
N VAL A 365 -17.42 12.03 9.59
CA VAL A 365 -18.52 12.67 8.85
C VAL A 365 -18.36 14.19 8.85
N ALA A 366 -18.09 14.81 10.00
CA ALA A 366 -17.87 16.27 10.09
C ALA A 366 -16.72 16.75 9.20
N GLY A 367 -15.61 16.02 9.19
CA GLY A 367 -14.47 16.33 8.33
C GLY A 367 -14.80 16.22 6.85
N GLN A 368 -15.59 15.22 6.44
CA GLN A 368 -16.05 15.11 5.06
C GLN A 368 -17.00 16.23 4.65
N ILE A 369 -17.84 16.75 5.55
CA ILE A 369 -18.66 17.95 5.29
C ILE A 369 -17.76 19.16 4.96
N MET A 370 -16.63 19.33 5.65
CA MET A 370 -15.65 20.37 5.32
C MET A 370 -15.03 20.16 3.93
N LEU A 371 -14.74 18.90 3.56
CA LEU A 371 -14.23 18.57 2.22
C LEU A 371 -15.28 18.83 1.13
N VAL A 372 -16.56 18.58 1.40
CA VAL A 372 -17.67 18.93 0.51
C VAL A 372 -17.72 20.44 0.26
N ALA A 373 -17.60 21.25 1.31
CA ALA A 373 -17.54 22.70 1.19
C ALA A 373 -16.33 23.16 0.38
N SER A 374 -15.14 22.61 0.66
CA SER A 374 -13.92 22.86 -0.12
C SER A 374 -14.13 22.61 -1.61
N SER A 375 -14.61 21.42 -1.97
CA SER A 375 -14.78 20.98 -3.35
C SER A 375 -15.83 21.79 -4.10
N THR A 376 -16.92 22.17 -3.42
CA THR A 376 -17.97 23.03 -4.00
C THR A 376 -17.41 24.41 -4.39
N LEU A 377 -16.67 25.04 -3.47
CA LEU A 377 -16.07 26.37 -3.69
C LEU A 377 -15.02 26.33 -4.81
N THR A 378 -14.19 25.29 -4.85
CA THR A 378 -13.22 25.07 -5.94
C THR A 378 -13.91 24.87 -7.29
N GLY A 379 -14.96 24.04 -7.33
CA GLY A 379 -15.73 23.77 -8.54
C GLY A 379 -16.32 25.04 -9.13
N VAL A 380 -17.00 25.86 -8.33
CA VAL A 380 -17.56 27.16 -8.76
C VAL A 380 -16.46 28.05 -9.36
N ASN A 381 -15.32 28.16 -8.69
CA ASN A 381 -14.23 29.02 -9.14
C ASN A 381 -13.65 28.59 -10.49
N PHE A 382 -13.38 27.30 -10.71
CA PHE A 382 -12.89 26.81 -12.00
C PHE A 382 -13.94 26.96 -13.12
N LEU A 383 -15.21 26.66 -12.84
CA LEU A 383 -16.30 26.84 -13.81
C LEU A 383 -16.40 28.30 -14.27
N THR A 384 -16.39 29.25 -13.32
CA THR A 384 -16.41 30.68 -13.64
C THR A 384 -15.16 31.07 -14.42
N THR A 385 -13.97 30.68 -13.98
CA THR A 385 -12.71 31.04 -14.63
C THR A 385 -12.68 30.58 -16.09
N ILE A 386 -12.98 29.30 -16.36
CA ILE A 386 -12.96 28.74 -17.71
C ILE A 386 -14.03 29.40 -18.60
N ALA A 387 -15.18 29.79 -18.03
CA ALA A 387 -16.25 30.42 -18.79
C ALA A 387 -15.91 31.86 -19.23
N VAL A 388 -15.32 32.68 -18.34
CA VAL A 388 -15.24 34.15 -18.54
C VAL A 388 -13.83 34.72 -18.67
N MET A 389 -12.76 33.96 -18.37
CA MET A 389 -11.38 34.49 -18.35
C MET A 389 -10.46 33.91 -19.42
N ARG A 390 -10.99 33.23 -20.43
CA ARG A 390 -10.19 32.76 -21.58
C ARG A 390 -9.59 33.94 -22.33
N ALA A 391 -8.39 33.73 -22.84
CA ALA A 391 -7.71 34.62 -23.76
C ALA A 391 -8.59 35.01 -24.95
N PRO A 392 -8.51 36.28 -25.43
CA PRO A 392 -9.21 36.69 -26.64
C PRO A 392 -8.87 35.77 -27.83
N GLY A 393 -9.88 35.38 -28.60
CA GLY A 393 -9.76 34.44 -29.72
C GLY A 393 -9.84 32.95 -29.35
N MET A 394 -9.81 32.59 -28.05
CA MET A 394 -9.99 31.21 -27.61
C MET A 394 -11.46 30.88 -27.36
N GLY A 395 -12.12 30.28 -28.34
CA GLY A 395 -13.43 29.66 -28.19
C GLY A 395 -13.36 28.30 -27.48
N TRP A 396 -14.54 27.71 -27.20
CA TRP A 396 -14.66 26.45 -26.48
C TRP A 396 -13.89 25.30 -27.15
N MET A 397 -14.04 25.14 -28.46
CA MET A 397 -13.40 24.06 -29.22
C MET A 397 -11.93 24.33 -29.57
N GLN A 398 -11.30 25.33 -28.93
CA GLN A 398 -9.86 25.60 -29.05
C GLN A 398 -9.11 25.43 -27.71
N MET A 399 -9.80 25.15 -26.61
CA MET A 399 -9.15 24.91 -25.31
C MET A 399 -8.32 23.61 -25.30
N PRO A 400 -7.20 23.54 -24.56
CA PRO A 400 -6.46 22.29 -24.37
C PRO A 400 -7.32 21.18 -23.72
N LEU A 401 -6.98 19.92 -23.96
CA LEU A 401 -7.79 18.79 -23.48
C LEU A 401 -7.71 18.62 -21.97
N PHE A 402 -6.62 19.04 -21.34
CA PHE A 402 -6.55 19.13 -19.87
C PHE A 402 -7.52 20.17 -19.31
N THR A 403 -7.63 21.35 -19.93
CA THR A 403 -8.62 22.35 -19.50
C THR A 403 -10.06 21.83 -19.68
N TRP A 404 -10.35 21.16 -20.81
CA TRP A 404 -11.65 20.49 -21.01
C TRP A 404 -11.93 19.42 -19.96
N SER A 405 -10.93 18.63 -19.59
CA SER A 405 -11.11 17.57 -18.59
C SER A 405 -11.42 18.14 -17.21
N ILE A 406 -10.76 19.24 -16.80
CA ILE A 406 -11.08 19.97 -15.56
C ILE A 406 -12.48 20.59 -15.62
N LEU A 407 -12.91 21.13 -16.76
CA LEU A 407 -14.26 21.65 -16.93
C LEU A 407 -15.31 20.53 -16.72
N VAL A 408 -15.14 19.40 -17.39
CA VAL A 408 -16.07 18.26 -17.27
C VAL A 408 -16.07 17.70 -15.84
N ALA A 409 -14.90 17.56 -15.21
CA ALA A 409 -14.78 17.12 -13.83
C ALA A 409 -15.53 18.04 -12.87
N ASN A 410 -15.35 19.37 -12.98
CA ASN A 410 -16.04 20.32 -12.11
C ASN A 410 -17.56 20.39 -12.37
N LEU A 411 -18.02 20.20 -13.61
CA LEU A 411 -19.44 20.11 -13.91
C LEU A 411 -20.08 18.88 -13.25
N MET A 412 -19.43 17.71 -13.35
CA MET A 412 -19.90 16.50 -12.66
C MET A 412 -19.94 16.72 -11.15
N LEU A 413 -18.84 17.23 -10.58
CA LEU A 413 -18.73 17.51 -9.15
C LEU A 413 -19.83 18.45 -8.67
N PHE A 414 -20.06 19.57 -9.38
CA PHE A 414 -21.08 20.54 -9.01
C PHE A 414 -22.50 19.95 -8.97
N LEU A 415 -22.81 19.00 -9.85
CA LEU A 415 -24.11 18.34 -9.90
C LEU A 415 -24.23 17.18 -8.89
N SER A 416 -23.13 16.48 -8.59
CA SER A 416 -23.13 15.27 -7.77
C SER A 416 -22.90 15.55 -6.28
N ILE A 417 -22.07 16.54 -5.95
CA ILE A 417 -21.65 16.85 -4.57
C ILE A 417 -22.79 17.24 -3.62
N PRO A 418 -23.89 17.92 -4.05
CA PRO A 418 -24.97 18.26 -3.14
C PRO A 418 -25.65 17.03 -2.55
N ALA A 419 -25.78 15.94 -3.31
CA ALA A 419 -26.38 14.69 -2.82
C ALA A 419 -25.56 14.08 -1.68
N PHE A 420 -24.23 14.07 -1.82
CA PHE A 420 -23.33 13.62 -0.77
C PHE A 420 -23.34 14.53 0.44
N GLY A 421 -23.31 15.86 0.23
CA GLY A 421 -23.40 16.84 1.31
C GLY A 421 -24.68 16.68 2.13
N VAL A 422 -25.83 16.54 1.48
CA VAL A 422 -27.12 16.30 2.15
C VAL A 422 -27.11 14.98 2.91
N GLY A 423 -26.60 13.89 2.30
CA GLY A 423 -26.48 12.61 2.97
C GLY A 423 -25.61 12.68 4.22
N LEU A 424 -24.42 13.29 4.12
CA LEU A 424 -23.52 13.46 5.26
C LEU A 424 -24.15 14.29 6.38
N VAL A 425 -24.88 15.36 6.04
CA VAL A 425 -25.61 16.16 7.02
C VAL A 425 -26.69 15.32 7.69
N GLN A 426 -27.46 14.53 6.94
CA GLN A 426 -28.46 13.61 7.51
C GLN A 426 -27.81 12.60 8.47
N VAL A 427 -26.70 11.97 8.07
CA VAL A 427 -25.95 11.05 8.96
C VAL A 427 -25.46 11.77 10.21
N TYR A 428 -24.93 12.98 10.06
CA TYR A 428 -24.44 13.76 11.20
C TYR A 428 -25.56 14.10 12.17
N LEU A 429 -26.75 14.46 11.67
CA LEU A 429 -27.94 14.74 12.48
C LEU A 429 -28.47 13.48 13.16
N ASP A 430 -28.50 12.32 12.47
CA ASP A 430 -28.90 11.05 13.06
C ASP A 430 -27.97 10.68 14.23
N ARG A 431 -26.66 10.90 14.07
CA ARG A 431 -25.65 10.59 15.10
C ARG A 431 -25.60 11.58 16.28
N VAL A 432 -25.95 12.85 16.07
CA VAL A 432 -25.72 13.93 17.07
C VAL A 432 -27.01 14.47 17.68
N ILE A 433 -28.06 14.62 16.89
CA ILE A 433 -29.34 15.19 17.33
C ILE A 433 -30.37 14.08 17.58
N GLY A 434 -30.19 12.91 16.97
CA GLY A 434 -31.15 11.80 17.05
C GLY A 434 -32.31 11.96 16.06
N THR A 435 -32.03 12.53 14.88
CA THR A 435 -32.96 12.36 13.75
C THR A 435 -32.99 10.89 13.31
N ALA A 436 -33.95 10.52 12.47
CA ALA A 436 -34.17 9.13 12.07
C ALA A 436 -34.30 8.99 10.55
N PHE A 437 -33.37 9.58 9.78
CA PHE A 437 -33.41 9.47 8.32
C PHE A 437 -33.16 8.03 7.84
N TYR A 438 -32.25 7.32 8.49
CA TYR A 438 -31.81 5.98 8.06
C TYR A 438 -32.17 4.85 9.03
N ASP A 439 -32.87 5.16 10.13
CA ASP A 439 -33.36 4.14 11.07
C ASP A 439 -34.69 3.55 10.59
N ALA A 440 -34.64 2.29 10.13
CA ALA A 440 -35.82 1.56 9.70
C ALA A 440 -36.86 1.35 10.82
N GLY A 441 -36.43 1.27 12.09
CA GLY A 441 -37.34 1.10 13.23
C GLY A 441 -38.23 2.32 13.47
N SER A 442 -37.75 3.50 13.09
CA SER A 442 -38.44 4.79 13.21
C SER A 442 -39.07 5.27 11.88
N GLY A 443 -39.08 4.42 10.84
CA GLY A 443 -39.67 4.71 9.53
C GLY A 443 -38.72 5.34 8.50
N GLY A 444 -37.41 5.44 8.81
CA GLY A 444 -36.36 5.83 7.88
C GLY A 444 -36.00 4.73 6.88
N ASP A 445 -35.16 5.05 5.89
CA ASP A 445 -34.75 4.13 4.83
C ASP A 445 -33.22 4.01 4.73
N PRO A 446 -32.60 2.91 5.18
CA PRO A 446 -31.16 2.69 5.04
C PRO A 446 -30.66 2.71 3.59
N LEU A 447 -31.49 2.32 2.62
CA LEU A 447 -31.11 2.32 1.20
C LEU A 447 -31.04 3.73 0.62
N LEU A 448 -31.70 4.72 1.23
CA LEU A 448 -31.59 6.12 0.84
C LEU A 448 -30.13 6.59 0.87
N TRP A 449 -29.36 6.21 1.90
CA TRP A 449 -27.93 6.52 1.97
C TRP A 449 -27.18 5.96 0.75
N SER A 450 -27.41 4.69 0.41
CA SER A 450 -26.77 4.05 -0.74
C SER A 450 -27.07 4.78 -2.04
N HIS A 451 -28.30 5.24 -2.25
CA HIS A 451 -28.66 6.05 -3.42
C HIS A 451 -27.95 7.41 -3.43
N LEU A 452 -27.95 8.14 -2.32
CA LEU A 452 -27.29 9.45 -2.21
C LEU A 452 -25.76 9.32 -2.40
N PHE A 453 -25.16 8.35 -1.72
CA PHE A 453 -23.74 8.08 -1.78
C PHE A 453 -23.32 7.68 -3.20
N TRP A 454 -24.02 6.78 -3.88
CA TRP A 454 -23.62 6.34 -5.22
C TRP A 454 -23.98 7.33 -6.33
N TYR A 455 -25.07 8.09 -6.19
CA TYR A 455 -25.36 9.22 -7.08
C TYR A 455 -24.21 10.22 -7.10
N PHE A 456 -23.55 10.41 -5.95
CA PHE A 456 -22.29 11.15 -5.88
C PHE A 456 -21.09 10.32 -6.35
N GLY A 457 -20.92 9.14 -5.79
CA GLY A 457 -19.68 8.36 -5.80
C GLY A 457 -19.33 7.84 -7.19
N HIS A 458 -20.32 7.55 -8.04
CA HIS A 458 -20.00 7.12 -9.39
C HIS A 458 -19.57 8.28 -10.33
N PRO A 459 -20.24 9.44 -10.37
CA PRO A 459 -19.66 10.63 -10.96
C PRO A 459 -18.28 10.99 -10.38
N GLU A 460 -18.09 10.84 -9.06
CA GLU A 460 -16.84 11.15 -8.39
C GLU A 460 -15.66 10.33 -8.92
N VAL A 461 -15.83 9.02 -9.15
CA VAL A 461 -14.75 8.22 -9.76
C VAL A 461 -14.38 8.72 -11.16
N TYR A 462 -15.33 9.34 -11.89
CA TYR A 462 -15.02 10.04 -13.13
C TYR A 462 -14.34 11.39 -12.92
N VAL A 463 -14.74 12.16 -11.91
CA VAL A 463 -14.05 13.41 -11.51
C VAL A 463 -12.58 13.13 -11.23
N VAL A 464 -12.24 11.96 -10.69
CA VAL A 464 -10.86 11.60 -10.38
C VAL A 464 -10.06 11.16 -11.62
N ILE A 465 -10.64 10.41 -12.56
CA ILE A 465 -9.92 9.88 -13.74
C ILE A 465 -9.91 10.85 -14.94
N VAL A 466 -10.94 11.65 -15.13
CA VAL A 466 -11.07 12.54 -16.30
C VAL A 466 -9.92 13.55 -16.40
N PRO A 467 -9.49 14.21 -15.31
CA PRO A 467 -8.30 15.05 -15.29
C PRO A 467 -7.05 14.33 -15.79
N ALA A 468 -6.82 13.08 -15.35
CA ALA A 468 -5.70 12.26 -15.81
C ALA A 468 -5.77 11.99 -17.32
N PHE A 469 -6.96 11.73 -17.89
CA PHE A 469 -7.11 11.64 -19.35
C PHE A 469 -6.69 12.93 -20.08
N GLY A 470 -6.97 14.08 -19.48
CA GLY A 470 -6.49 15.38 -19.98
C GLY A 470 -4.97 15.46 -20.00
N VAL A 471 -4.31 15.11 -18.88
CA VAL A 471 -2.84 15.05 -18.79
C VAL A 471 -2.26 14.15 -19.87
N ILE A 472 -2.77 12.92 -19.99
CA ILE A 472 -2.28 11.94 -20.96
C ILE A 472 -2.41 12.46 -22.38
N SER A 473 -3.48 13.21 -22.68
CA SER A 473 -3.68 13.82 -23.99
C SER A 473 -2.60 14.86 -24.31
N GLU A 474 -2.28 15.75 -23.36
CA GLU A 474 -1.22 16.76 -23.52
C GLU A 474 0.17 16.12 -23.65
N VAL A 475 0.47 15.14 -22.78
CA VAL A 475 1.77 14.45 -22.77
C VAL A 475 1.99 13.65 -24.04
N ILE A 476 0.99 12.88 -24.49
CA ILE A 476 1.12 12.09 -25.72
C ILE A 476 1.26 12.98 -26.95
N ALA A 477 0.47 14.05 -27.06
CA ALA A 477 0.55 14.99 -28.18
C ALA A 477 1.93 15.65 -28.28
N THR A 478 2.42 16.16 -27.14
CA THR A 478 3.74 16.80 -27.04
C THR A 478 4.84 15.80 -27.36
N SER A 479 4.81 14.62 -26.74
CA SER A 479 5.84 13.60 -26.90
C SER A 479 5.88 13.00 -28.31
N ALA A 480 4.73 12.89 -28.97
CA ALA A 480 4.63 12.41 -30.35
C ALA A 480 4.95 13.50 -31.39
N ARG A 481 5.05 14.77 -30.97
CA ARG A 481 5.17 15.96 -31.84
C ARG A 481 4.05 16.05 -32.86
N ARG A 482 2.82 15.74 -32.42
CA ARG A 482 1.63 15.73 -33.27
C ARG A 482 0.45 16.32 -32.53
N THR A 483 -0.44 16.95 -33.28
CA THR A 483 -1.77 17.32 -32.79
C THR A 483 -2.57 16.08 -32.41
N VAL A 484 -3.41 16.19 -31.39
CA VAL A 484 -4.27 15.09 -30.95
C VAL A 484 -5.19 14.65 -32.09
N PHE A 485 -5.16 13.36 -32.40
CA PHE A 485 -6.08 12.78 -33.37
C PHE A 485 -7.50 12.81 -32.80
N GLY A 486 -8.46 13.33 -33.58
CA GLY A 486 -9.85 13.36 -33.19
C GLY A 486 -10.14 14.27 -31.99
N TYR A 487 -9.51 15.45 -31.90
CA TYR A 487 -9.73 16.39 -30.80
C TYR A 487 -11.21 16.61 -30.44
N ARG A 488 -12.09 16.89 -31.42
CA ARG A 488 -13.54 17.04 -31.16
C ARG A 488 -14.17 15.76 -30.61
N SER A 489 -13.77 14.60 -31.12
CA SER A 489 -14.21 13.28 -30.61
C SER A 489 -13.76 13.07 -29.16
N MET A 490 -12.54 13.48 -28.79
CA MET A 490 -12.06 13.44 -27.41
C MET A 490 -12.90 14.33 -26.48
N VAL A 491 -13.22 15.55 -26.90
CA VAL A 491 -14.07 16.47 -26.14
C VAL A 491 -15.47 15.88 -25.95
N TYR A 492 -16.11 15.40 -27.02
CA TYR A 492 -17.44 14.79 -26.92
C TYR A 492 -17.44 13.50 -26.09
N ALA A 493 -16.37 12.69 -26.17
CA ALA A 493 -16.25 11.50 -25.35
C ALA A 493 -16.15 11.85 -23.85
N MET A 494 -15.39 12.89 -23.48
CA MET A 494 -15.32 13.36 -22.08
C MET A 494 -16.65 13.93 -21.61
N ALA A 495 -17.29 14.80 -22.41
CA ALA A 495 -18.59 15.36 -22.07
C ALA A 495 -19.69 14.28 -21.96
N GLY A 496 -19.67 13.29 -22.86
CA GLY A 496 -20.59 12.15 -22.83
C GLY A 496 -20.45 11.30 -21.58
N ILE A 497 -19.22 11.00 -21.15
CA ILE A 497 -18.96 10.35 -19.84
C ILE A 497 -19.55 11.20 -18.71
N GLY A 498 -19.36 12.52 -18.78
CA GLY A 498 -19.93 13.47 -17.81
C GLY A 498 -21.43 13.30 -17.62
N VAL A 499 -22.19 13.22 -18.72
CA VAL A 499 -23.65 13.04 -18.68
C VAL A 499 -24.04 11.64 -18.22
N VAL A 500 -23.43 10.60 -18.80
CA VAL A 500 -23.83 9.21 -18.54
C VAL A 500 -23.50 8.79 -17.10
N SER A 501 -22.51 9.42 -16.46
CA SER A 501 -22.13 9.14 -15.06
C SER A 501 -23.30 9.21 -14.07
N PHE A 502 -24.32 10.02 -14.35
CA PHE A 502 -25.49 10.21 -13.48
C PHE A 502 -26.59 9.16 -13.65
N ILE A 503 -26.55 8.33 -14.71
CA ILE A 503 -27.61 7.35 -15.02
C ILE A 503 -27.12 5.89 -14.91
N VAL A 504 -25.91 5.67 -14.40
CA VAL A 504 -25.30 4.33 -14.26
C VAL A 504 -24.92 3.99 -12.82
N TYR A 505 -25.03 4.93 -11.88
CA TYR A 505 -24.60 4.71 -10.48
C TYR A 505 -25.22 3.48 -9.81
N GLY A 506 -26.41 3.05 -10.26
CA GLY A 506 -27.10 1.87 -9.75
C GLY A 506 -26.31 0.56 -9.90
N HIS A 507 -25.27 0.50 -10.73
CA HIS A 507 -24.46 -0.71 -10.88
C HIS A 507 -23.73 -1.11 -9.59
N HIS A 508 -23.54 -0.16 -8.65
CA HIS A 508 -22.97 -0.47 -7.34
C HIS A 508 -23.98 -1.11 -6.39
N MET A 509 -25.24 -1.22 -6.82
CA MET A 509 -26.38 -1.63 -6.01
C MET A 509 -27.10 -2.86 -6.62
N PHE A 510 -26.47 -3.60 -7.53
CA PHE A 510 -27.10 -4.77 -8.15
C PHE A 510 -27.49 -5.86 -7.15
N THR A 511 -26.78 -5.98 -6.04
CA THR A 511 -27.05 -6.93 -4.96
C THR A 511 -27.97 -6.38 -3.87
N SER A 512 -28.44 -5.12 -3.98
CA SER A 512 -29.20 -4.44 -2.91
C SER A 512 -30.70 -4.79 -2.86
N GLY A 513 -31.16 -5.73 -3.68
CA GLY A 513 -32.60 -5.99 -3.86
C GLY A 513 -33.28 -5.11 -4.91
N MET A 514 -32.51 -4.33 -5.69
CA MET A 514 -33.00 -3.50 -6.81
C MET A 514 -33.93 -4.26 -7.77
N SER A 515 -34.97 -3.60 -8.32
CA SER A 515 -35.91 -4.24 -9.24
C SER A 515 -35.22 -4.81 -10.50
N PRO A 516 -35.64 -5.98 -11.02
CA PRO A 516 -35.01 -6.60 -12.20
C PRO A 516 -34.95 -5.69 -13.42
N THR A 517 -36.00 -4.89 -13.66
CA THR A 517 -36.05 -3.92 -14.76
C THR A 517 -34.99 -2.84 -14.62
N LEU A 518 -34.83 -2.26 -13.41
CA LEU A 518 -33.82 -1.24 -13.18
C LEU A 518 -32.40 -1.81 -13.27
N ARG A 519 -32.18 -3.05 -12.78
CA ARG A 519 -30.90 -3.75 -12.96
C ARG A 519 -30.56 -3.94 -14.43
N PHE A 520 -31.53 -4.38 -15.25
CA PHE A 520 -31.32 -4.59 -16.69
C PHE A 520 -30.98 -3.29 -17.42
N VAL A 521 -31.73 -2.20 -17.16
CA VAL A 521 -31.44 -0.88 -17.75
C VAL A 521 -30.06 -0.41 -17.35
N THR A 522 -29.72 -0.52 -16.05
CA THR A 522 -28.44 -0.07 -15.52
C THR A 522 -27.27 -0.90 -16.08
N MET A 523 -27.44 -2.21 -16.25
CA MET A 523 -26.46 -3.06 -16.94
C MET A 523 -26.15 -2.52 -18.35
N LEU A 524 -27.19 -2.28 -19.17
CA LEU A 524 -27.00 -1.82 -20.54
C LEU A 524 -26.35 -0.44 -20.60
N THR A 525 -26.82 0.51 -19.79
CA THR A 525 -26.26 1.87 -19.77
C THR A 525 -24.82 1.87 -19.28
N THR A 526 -24.47 1.05 -18.29
CA THR A 526 -23.09 0.92 -17.79
C THR A 526 -22.15 0.31 -18.85
N MET A 527 -22.60 -0.72 -19.58
CA MET A 527 -21.80 -1.30 -20.67
C MET A 527 -21.52 -0.28 -21.78
N LEU A 528 -22.48 0.62 -22.08
CA LEU A 528 -22.30 1.66 -23.09
C LEU A 528 -21.20 2.68 -22.72
N VAL A 529 -20.88 2.85 -21.43
CA VAL A 529 -19.80 3.77 -21.00
C VAL A 529 -18.42 3.31 -21.46
N ALA A 530 -18.24 2.01 -21.72
CA ALA A 530 -17.00 1.49 -22.26
C ALA A 530 -16.68 2.04 -23.66
N VAL A 531 -17.70 2.41 -24.44
CA VAL A 531 -17.53 2.88 -25.83
C VAL A 531 -16.82 4.24 -25.90
N PRO A 532 -17.28 5.32 -25.23
CA PRO A 532 -16.53 6.58 -25.18
C PRO A 532 -15.11 6.42 -24.64
N THR A 533 -14.92 5.55 -23.66
CA THR A 533 -13.60 5.28 -23.06
C THR A 533 -12.67 4.60 -24.07
N GLY A 534 -13.18 3.60 -24.81
CA GLY A 534 -12.43 2.93 -25.87
C GLY A 534 -12.01 3.87 -27.00
N ILE A 535 -12.91 4.77 -27.45
CA ILE A 535 -12.60 5.79 -28.46
C ILE A 535 -11.36 6.61 -28.08
N LYS A 536 -11.23 6.98 -26.80
CA LYS A 536 -10.08 7.75 -26.32
C LYS A 536 -8.78 6.98 -26.38
N ILE A 537 -8.79 5.69 -26.01
CA ILE A 537 -7.63 4.81 -26.15
C ILE A 537 -7.17 4.76 -27.60
N PHE A 538 -8.09 4.56 -28.55
CA PHE A 538 -7.76 4.56 -29.98
C PHE A 538 -7.29 5.92 -30.49
N ASN A 539 -7.84 7.03 -30.00
CA ASN A 539 -7.38 8.37 -30.36
C ASN A 539 -5.94 8.62 -29.87
N TRP A 540 -5.57 8.20 -28.65
CA TRP A 540 -4.19 8.29 -28.18
C TRP A 540 -3.24 7.41 -29.01
N LEU A 541 -3.61 6.16 -29.29
CA LEU A 541 -2.84 5.27 -30.17
C LEU A 541 -2.65 5.88 -31.56
N LYS A 542 -3.69 6.47 -32.13
CA LYS A 542 -3.64 7.12 -33.44
C LYS A 542 -2.82 8.41 -33.44
N THR A 543 -2.83 9.15 -32.33
CA THR A 543 -1.97 10.34 -32.13
C THR A 543 -0.49 9.94 -32.16
N MET A 544 -0.14 8.82 -31.53
CA MET A 544 1.22 8.28 -31.55
C MET A 544 1.61 7.66 -32.89
N HIS A 545 0.66 7.06 -33.61
CA HIS A 545 0.91 6.43 -34.91
C HIS A 545 1.51 7.44 -35.91
N ARG A 546 2.63 7.10 -36.56
CA ARG A 546 3.42 8.01 -37.42
C ARG A 546 3.94 9.29 -36.72
N GLY A 547 3.88 9.36 -35.39
CA GLY A 547 4.58 10.38 -34.61
C GLY A 547 6.05 10.02 -34.36
N SER A 548 6.82 10.97 -33.85
CA SER A 548 8.20 10.75 -33.40
C SER A 548 8.26 10.83 -31.88
N LEU A 549 8.00 9.69 -31.24
CA LEU A 549 7.89 9.59 -29.77
C LEU A 549 9.23 9.87 -29.09
N VAL A 550 9.25 10.92 -28.26
CA VAL A 550 10.36 11.17 -27.34
C VAL A 550 10.15 10.35 -26.07
N TYR A 551 10.95 9.29 -25.90
CA TYR A 551 10.91 8.41 -24.73
C TYR A 551 11.62 9.04 -23.51
N ARG A 552 10.95 10.00 -22.87
CA ARG A 552 11.31 10.54 -21.55
C ARG A 552 10.42 9.93 -20.46
N THR A 553 10.76 10.22 -19.20
CA THR A 553 10.05 9.66 -18.05
C THR A 553 8.54 9.96 -18.08
N HIS A 554 8.12 11.18 -18.43
CA HIS A 554 6.68 11.51 -18.55
C HIS A 554 5.96 10.63 -19.59
N THR A 555 6.63 10.31 -20.70
CA THR A 555 6.11 9.43 -21.76
C THR A 555 6.00 7.98 -21.28
N LEU A 556 6.98 7.48 -20.52
CA LEU A 556 6.93 6.14 -19.95
C LEU A 556 5.73 5.96 -19.02
N TRP A 557 5.47 6.95 -18.16
CA TRP A 557 4.27 6.95 -17.31
C TRP A 557 2.98 7.02 -18.13
N ALA A 558 2.95 7.80 -19.21
CA ALA A 558 1.78 7.85 -20.10
C ALA A 558 1.52 6.52 -20.82
N LEU A 559 2.58 5.82 -21.23
CA LEU A 559 2.47 4.47 -21.82
C LEU A 559 2.07 3.43 -20.77
N GLY A 560 2.61 3.50 -19.56
CA GLY A 560 2.22 2.65 -18.44
C GLY A 560 0.75 2.83 -18.05
N PHE A 561 0.27 4.08 -18.08
CA PHE A 561 -1.14 4.41 -17.96
C PHE A 561 -1.98 3.69 -19.03
N LEU A 562 -1.62 3.78 -20.32
CA LEU A 562 -2.39 3.15 -21.40
C LEU A 562 -2.52 1.63 -21.19
N VAL A 563 -1.44 0.97 -20.76
CA VAL A 563 -1.45 -0.48 -20.50
C VAL A 563 -2.34 -0.80 -19.30
N THR A 564 -2.05 -0.20 -18.14
CA THR A 564 -2.72 -0.55 -16.89
C THR A 564 -4.18 -0.14 -16.88
N PHE A 565 -4.52 1.05 -17.38
CA PHE A 565 -5.90 1.50 -17.49
C PHE A 565 -6.72 0.62 -18.45
N THR A 566 -6.13 0.15 -19.56
CA THR A 566 -6.82 -0.79 -20.47
C THR A 566 -7.11 -2.13 -19.79
N LEU A 567 -6.13 -2.68 -19.05
CA LEU A 567 -6.35 -3.92 -18.27
C LEU A 567 -7.44 -3.75 -17.20
N GLY A 568 -7.45 -2.59 -16.52
CA GLY A 568 -8.52 -2.24 -15.58
C GLY A 568 -9.88 -2.10 -16.24
N GLY A 569 -9.95 -1.48 -17.41
CA GLY A 569 -11.19 -1.38 -18.19
C GLY A 569 -11.72 -2.73 -18.62
N ILE A 570 -10.85 -3.66 -19.03
CA ILE A 570 -11.22 -5.04 -19.38
C ILE A 570 -11.79 -5.76 -18.16
N SER A 571 -11.15 -5.69 -16.99
CA SER A 571 -11.71 -6.30 -15.77
C SER A 571 -12.98 -5.60 -15.29
N GLY A 572 -13.16 -4.32 -15.62
CA GLY A 572 -14.37 -3.55 -15.33
C GLY A 572 -15.60 -4.07 -16.05
N MET A 573 -15.44 -4.63 -17.26
CA MET A 573 -16.55 -5.14 -18.07
C MET A 573 -17.26 -6.36 -17.47
N PHE A 574 -16.71 -7.00 -16.44
CA PHE A 574 -17.40 -8.05 -15.71
C PHE A 574 -18.47 -7.49 -14.76
N PHE A 575 -18.27 -6.33 -14.15
CA PHE A 575 -19.20 -5.72 -13.18
C PHE A 575 -20.54 -5.24 -13.74
N PRO A 576 -20.67 -4.70 -14.96
CA PRO A 576 -21.98 -4.40 -15.50
C PRO A 576 -22.79 -5.67 -15.82
N SER A 577 -22.15 -6.83 -16.01
CA SER A 577 -22.86 -8.09 -16.21
C SER A 577 -23.44 -8.59 -14.89
N MET A 578 -24.77 -8.57 -14.77
CA MET A 578 -25.47 -8.99 -13.55
C MET A 578 -25.06 -10.39 -13.07
N ALA A 579 -24.85 -11.34 -13.99
CA ALA A 579 -24.47 -12.71 -13.64
C ALA A 579 -23.04 -12.79 -13.06
N MET A 580 -22.13 -11.98 -13.59
CA MET A 580 -20.74 -11.96 -13.15
C MET A 580 -20.57 -11.13 -11.88
N ASP A 581 -21.30 -10.01 -11.76
CA ASP A 581 -21.28 -9.18 -10.55
C ASP A 581 -21.74 -10.00 -9.35
N LEU A 582 -22.79 -10.82 -9.45
CA LEU A 582 -23.21 -11.69 -8.33
C LEU A 582 -22.07 -12.54 -7.73
N HIS A 583 -21.11 -12.99 -8.55
CA HIS A 583 -19.96 -13.77 -8.09
C HIS A 583 -18.78 -12.88 -7.63
N PHE A 584 -18.53 -11.77 -8.32
CA PHE A 584 -17.38 -10.90 -8.04
C PHE A 584 -17.67 -9.76 -7.05
N HIS A 585 -18.93 -9.50 -6.74
CA HIS A 585 -19.37 -8.43 -5.86
C HIS A 585 -18.74 -8.59 -4.47
N GLU A 586 -18.21 -7.50 -3.93
CA GLU A 586 -17.48 -7.49 -2.65
C GLU A 586 -16.33 -8.52 -2.54
N SER A 587 -15.77 -8.99 -3.66
CA SER A 587 -14.56 -9.82 -3.66
C SER A 587 -13.28 -8.99 -3.86
N TYR A 588 -12.13 -9.63 -3.75
CA TYR A 588 -10.85 -9.03 -4.15
C TYR A 588 -10.80 -8.67 -5.65
N PHE A 589 -11.71 -9.19 -6.48
CA PHE A 589 -11.78 -8.84 -7.90
C PHE A 589 -12.19 -7.38 -8.07
N VAL A 590 -13.14 -6.86 -7.28
CA VAL A 590 -13.52 -5.44 -7.33
C VAL A 590 -12.41 -4.54 -6.81
N VAL A 591 -11.70 -4.99 -5.77
CA VAL A 591 -10.51 -4.28 -5.26
C VAL A 591 -9.45 -4.20 -6.35
N ALA A 592 -9.16 -5.31 -7.03
CA ALA A 592 -8.18 -5.37 -8.11
C ALA A 592 -8.57 -4.47 -9.29
N HIS A 593 -9.80 -4.60 -9.78
CA HIS A 593 -10.33 -3.78 -10.86
C HIS A 593 -10.21 -2.29 -10.54
N PHE A 594 -10.72 -1.87 -9.38
CA PHE A 594 -10.74 -0.47 -8.99
C PHE A 594 -9.33 0.10 -8.85
N HIS A 595 -8.38 -0.64 -8.28
CA HIS A 595 -6.99 -0.20 -8.21
C HIS A 595 -6.33 -0.17 -9.59
N TYR A 596 -6.71 -1.05 -10.51
CA TYR A 596 -6.24 -0.98 -11.89
C TYR A 596 -6.65 0.30 -12.61
N VAL A 597 -7.89 0.73 -12.45
CA VAL A 597 -8.40 1.96 -13.07
C VAL A 597 -8.02 3.22 -12.30
N LEU A 598 -7.95 3.19 -10.98
CA LEU A 598 -7.65 4.36 -10.16
C LEU A 598 -6.15 4.60 -10.01
N VAL A 599 -5.38 3.59 -9.58
CA VAL A 599 -3.93 3.76 -9.41
C VAL A 599 -3.25 3.75 -10.79
N GLY A 600 -3.53 2.73 -11.61
CA GLY A 600 -3.00 2.64 -12.98
C GLY A 600 -3.53 3.75 -13.90
N GLY A 601 -4.71 4.30 -13.61
CA GLY A 601 -5.25 5.45 -14.34
C GLY A 601 -4.81 6.80 -13.75
N THR A 602 -5.38 7.16 -12.61
CA THR A 602 -5.19 8.48 -11.99
C THR A 602 -3.76 8.68 -11.47
N VAL A 603 -3.23 7.76 -10.66
CA VAL A 603 -1.91 7.96 -10.02
C VAL A 603 -0.79 7.94 -11.07
N PHE A 604 -0.83 7.03 -12.04
CA PHE A 604 0.16 7.01 -13.13
C PHE A 604 0.01 8.23 -14.05
N GLY A 605 -1.23 8.67 -14.31
CA GLY A 605 -1.50 9.94 -14.98
C GLY A 605 -0.87 11.13 -14.26
N PHE A 606 -0.97 11.18 -12.93
CA PHE A 606 -0.33 12.23 -12.13
C PHE A 606 1.18 12.09 -12.05
N PHE A 607 1.75 10.89 -12.02
CA PHE A 607 3.19 10.74 -12.17
C PHE A 607 3.65 11.26 -13.53
N SER A 608 2.92 10.97 -14.61
CA SER A 608 3.17 11.57 -15.93
C SER A 608 3.11 13.11 -15.84
N ALA A 609 2.08 13.67 -15.19
CA ALA A 609 1.93 15.11 -14.95
C ALA A 609 3.11 15.72 -14.18
N ILE A 610 3.57 15.07 -13.10
CA ILE A 610 4.72 15.53 -12.30
C ILE A 610 5.94 15.60 -13.21
N TYR A 611 6.29 14.52 -13.92
CA TYR A 611 7.47 14.54 -14.79
C TYR A 611 7.37 15.55 -15.95
N TYR A 612 6.15 15.86 -16.40
CA TYR A 612 5.89 16.79 -17.50
C TYR A 612 5.90 18.25 -17.05
N TRP A 613 5.20 18.61 -15.97
CA TRP A 613 5.03 20.00 -15.53
C TRP A 613 5.95 20.43 -14.38
N PHE A 614 6.68 19.52 -13.73
CA PHE A 614 7.66 19.92 -12.70
C PHE A 614 8.70 20.95 -13.18
N PRO A 615 9.23 20.87 -14.43
CA PRO A 615 10.09 21.93 -14.95
C PRO A 615 9.40 23.29 -15.05
N LYS A 616 8.10 23.32 -15.39
CA LYS A 616 7.30 24.55 -15.43
C LYS A 616 7.06 25.10 -14.02
N MET A 617 6.77 24.24 -13.05
CA MET A 617 6.48 24.66 -11.67
C MET A 617 7.73 25.14 -10.91
N THR A 618 8.90 24.54 -11.18
CA THR A 618 10.13 24.76 -10.38
C THR A 618 11.27 25.44 -11.13
N GLY A 619 11.19 25.52 -12.47
CA GLY A 619 12.31 25.98 -13.31
C GLY A 619 13.49 25.00 -13.37
N ARG A 620 13.30 23.73 -12.97
CA ARG A 620 14.35 22.71 -12.92
C ARG A 620 13.91 21.41 -13.58
N MET A 621 14.81 20.80 -14.37
CA MET A 621 14.58 19.50 -14.97
C MET A 621 14.73 18.37 -13.94
N LEU A 622 13.81 17.40 -13.96
CA LEU A 622 13.94 16.16 -13.20
C LEU A 622 15.06 15.27 -13.78
N ASP A 623 15.68 14.45 -12.94
CA ASP A 623 16.68 13.48 -13.37
C ASP A 623 16.00 12.29 -14.06
N GLU A 624 16.27 12.09 -15.34
CA GLU A 624 15.66 11.02 -16.14
C GLU A 624 16.09 9.62 -15.69
N ARG A 625 17.28 9.42 -15.12
CA ARG A 625 17.72 8.08 -14.69
C ARG A 625 16.95 7.65 -13.46
N LEU A 626 16.81 8.54 -12.48
CA LEU A 626 15.97 8.31 -11.31
C LEU A 626 14.49 8.20 -11.71
N GLY A 627 14.05 8.96 -12.70
CA GLY A 627 12.70 8.90 -13.24
C GLY A 627 12.36 7.54 -13.87
N VAL A 628 13.25 7.00 -14.69
CA VAL A 628 13.11 5.65 -15.28
C VAL A 628 13.16 4.57 -14.19
N LEU A 629 14.05 4.71 -13.20
CA LEU A 629 14.11 3.76 -12.08
C LEU A 629 12.81 3.77 -11.27
N HIS A 630 12.26 4.95 -10.98
CA HIS A 630 10.96 5.10 -10.34
C HIS A 630 9.86 4.40 -11.16
N PHE A 631 9.80 4.65 -12.47
CA PHE A 631 8.84 4.01 -13.36
C PHE A 631 8.94 2.48 -13.34
N LEU A 632 10.14 1.92 -13.55
CA LEU A 632 10.31 0.46 -13.64
C LEU A 632 9.96 -0.24 -12.33
N THR A 633 10.46 0.29 -11.20
CA THR A 633 10.20 -0.29 -9.88
C THR A 633 8.72 -0.21 -9.52
N ALA A 634 8.09 0.96 -9.71
CA ALA A 634 6.68 1.16 -9.45
C ALA A 634 5.79 0.32 -10.37
N PHE A 635 6.03 0.31 -11.68
CA PHE A 635 5.22 -0.41 -12.66
C PHE A 635 5.22 -1.92 -12.41
N ILE A 636 6.38 -2.52 -12.13
CA ILE A 636 6.50 -3.96 -11.87
C ILE A 636 5.83 -4.34 -10.55
N SER A 637 6.18 -3.63 -9.47
CA SER A 637 5.63 -3.92 -8.14
C SER A 637 4.12 -3.70 -8.10
N TYR A 638 3.61 -2.63 -8.72
CA TYR A 638 2.18 -2.36 -8.88
C TYR A 638 1.41 -3.53 -9.50
N ASN A 639 1.89 -4.08 -10.62
CA ASN A 639 1.24 -5.24 -11.24
C ASN A 639 1.37 -6.48 -10.32
N GLY A 640 2.50 -6.62 -9.61
CA GLY A 640 2.68 -7.65 -8.58
C GLY A 640 1.70 -7.54 -7.39
N VAL A 641 1.20 -6.34 -7.08
CA VAL A 641 0.16 -6.15 -6.05
C VAL A 641 -1.22 -6.52 -6.60
N PHE A 642 -1.66 -5.87 -7.67
CA PHE A 642 -3.08 -5.87 -8.01
C PHE A 642 -3.47 -6.96 -9.01
N TRP A 643 -2.54 -7.44 -9.86
CA TRP A 643 -2.89 -8.52 -10.79
C TRP A 643 -3.28 -9.80 -10.03
N PRO A 644 -2.50 -10.25 -9.02
CA PRO A 644 -2.86 -11.42 -8.23
C PRO A 644 -4.20 -11.29 -7.48
N MET A 645 -4.61 -10.07 -7.10
CA MET A 645 -5.89 -9.85 -6.44
C MET A 645 -7.09 -10.24 -7.32
N HIS A 646 -6.99 -10.12 -8.65
CA HIS A 646 -8.04 -10.66 -9.54
C HIS A 646 -8.18 -12.17 -9.35
N ARG A 647 -7.06 -12.91 -9.28
CA ARG A 647 -7.08 -14.36 -9.05
C ARG A 647 -7.69 -14.71 -7.70
N LEU A 648 -7.29 -14.01 -6.64
CA LEU A 648 -7.86 -14.21 -5.29
C LEU A 648 -9.36 -13.92 -5.27
N GLY A 649 -9.80 -12.89 -6.00
CA GLY A 649 -11.22 -12.57 -6.17
C GLY A 649 -12.00 -13.66 -6.90
N VAL A 650 -11.44 -14.25 -7.96
CA VAL A 650 -12.06 -15.39 -8.67
C VAL A 650 -12.24 -16.60 -7.76
N TRP A 651 -11.27 -16.84 -6.87
CA TRP A 651 -11.34 -17.89 -5.85
C TRP A 651 -12.31 -17.58 -4.69
N GLY A 652 -12.93 -16.41 -4.67
CA GLY A 652 -13.92 -16.04 -3.66
C GLY A 652 -13.35 -15.36 -2.42
N MET A 653 -12.11 -14.85 -2.46
CA MET A 653 -11.59 -14.05 -1.34
C MET A 653 -12.38 -12.74 -1.23
N ALA A 654 -13.22 -12.64 -0.20
CA ALA A 654 -14.02 -11.45 0.08
C ALA A 654 -13.15 -10.27 0.56
N ARG A 655 -13.54 -9.04 0.21
CA ARG A 655 -12.89 -7.81 0.71
C ARG A 655 -13.30 -7.55 2.16
N ARG A 656 -12.54 -6.72 2.87
CA ARG A 656 -12.84 -6.27 4.24
C ARG A 656 -12.83 -7.39 5.31
N HIS A 657 -12.25 -8.54 5.01
CA HIS A 657 -11.94 -9.55 6.03
C HIS A 657 -10.55 -9.33 6.62
N HIS A 658 -10.46 -9.33 7.94
CA HIS A 658 -9.22 -9.17 8.72
C HIS A 658 -8.25 -10.36 8.55
N THR A 659 -8.79 -11.55 8.32
CA THR A 659 -8.06 -12.79 8.08
C THR A 659 -8.71 -13.58 6.95
N TYR A 660 -7.97 -14.54 6.39
CA TYR A 660 -8.47 -15.47 5.38
C TYR A 660 -8.18 -16.90 5.81
N PHE A 661 -9.11 -17.80 5.47
CA PHE A 661 -9.03 -19.20 5.87
C PHE A 661 -8.54 -20.05 4.71
N ILE A 662 -7.66 -21.00 5.01
CA ILE A 662 -7.12 -21.95 4.05
C ILE A 662 -7.58 -23.35 4.47
N SER A 663 -8.23 -24.07 3.57
CA SER A 663 -8.67 -25.45 3.82
C SER A 663 -8.56 -26.29 2.54
N THR A 664 -8.35 -27.60 2.71
CA THR A 664 -8.47 -28.60 1.64
C THR A 664 -9.89 -29.12 1.49
N GLU A 665 -10.77 -28.86 2.47
CA GLU A 665 -12.19 -29.19 2.40
C GLU A 665 -12.96 -28.02 1.78
N GLU A 666 -13.98 -28.31 0.95
CA GLU A 666 -14.87 -27.31 0.33
C GLU A 666 -15.78 -26.66 1.39
N ALA A 667 -15.20 -25.92 2.33
CA ALA A 667 -15.91 -25.07 3.24
C ALA A 667 -16.23 -23.73 2.54
N MET A 668 -17.46 -23.24 2.69
CA MET A 668 -17.86 -21.97 2.12
C MET A 668 -16.95 -20.84 2.65
N GLY A 669 -16.20 -20.19 1.76
CA GLY A 669 -15.26 -19.13 2.08
C GLY A 669 -13.81 -19.58 2.35
N SER A 670 -13.49 -20.88 2.26
CA SER A 670 -12.09 -21.33 2.32
C SER A 670 -11.38 -21.14 1.00
N LEU A 671 -10.15 -20.64 1.07
CA LEU A 671 -9.27 -20.47 -0.08
C LEU A 671 -8.32 -21.67 -0.24
N PRO A 672 -7.86 -21.94 -1.47
CA PRO A 672 -6.85 -22.96 -1.71
C PRO A 672 -5.52 -22.60 -1.01
N ALA A 673 -4.69 -23.61 -0.70
CA ALA A 673 -3.46 -23.44 0.07
C ALA A 673 -2.47 -22.43 -0.53
N GLU A 674 -2.45 -22.30 -1.84
CA GLU A 674 -1.60 -21.35 -2.56
C GLU A 674 -1.99 -19.89 -2.29
N ALA A 675 -3.21 -19.62 -1.78
CA ALA A 675 -3.66 -18.27 -1.46
C ALA A 675 -2.80 -17.59 -0.39
N ALA A 676 -2.17 -18.35 0.53
CA ALA A 676 -1.16 -17.81 1.44
C ALA A 676 0.04 -17.25 0.67
N GLY A 677 0.60 -18.03 -0.27
CA GLY A 677 1.73 -17.62 -1.08
C GLY A 677 1.42 -16.38 -1.92
N TRP A 678 0.22 -16.32 -2.51
CA TRP A 678 -0.24 -15.13 -3.24
C TRP A 678 -0.37 -13.90 -2.34
N ASN A 679 -0.97 -14.03 -1.15
CA ASN A 679 -1.10 -12.91 -0.21
C ASN A 679 0.25 -12.41 0.31
N MET A 680 1.21 -13.30 0.58
CA MET A 680 2.58 -12.91 0.92
C MET A 680 3.24 -12.16 -0.24
N PHE A 681 3.14 -12.67 -1.47
CA PHE A 681 3.69 -12.03 -2.67
C PHE A 681 3.10 -10.64 -2.92
N ILE A 682 1.78 -10.48 -2.76
CA ILE A 682 1.10 -9.19 -2.85
C ILE A 682 1.65 -8.22 -1.80
N SER A 683 1.85 -8.70 -0.57
CA SER A 683 2.33 -7.86 0.54
C SER A 683 3.74 -7.37 0.28
N VAL A 684 4.67 -8.25 -0.12
CA VAL A 684 6.04 -7.86 -0.52
C VAL A 684 6.01 -6.86 -1.67
N SER A 685 5.18 -7.11 -2.68
CA SER A 685 5.01 -6.20 -3.83
C SER A 685 4.47 -4.84 -3.40
N ALA A 686 3.59 -4.78 -2.39
CA ALA A 686 3.02 -3.54 -1.88
C ALA A 686 4.09 -2.68 -1.19
N PHE A 687 4.99 -3.28 -0.42
CA PHE A 687 6.15 -2.58 0.14
C PHE A 687 7.06 -2.02 -0.95
N LEU A 688 7.37 -2.82 -1.98
CA LEU A 688 8.19 -2.36 -3.11
C LEU A 688 7.52 -1.18 -3.85
N PHE A 689 6.21 -1.25 -4.06
CA PHE A 689 5.45 -0.17 -4.68
C PHE A 689 5.46 1.10 -3.83
N PHE A 690 5.20 0.98 -2.52
CA PHE A 690 5.27 2.11 -1.59
C PHE A 690 6.65 2.77 -1.61
N PHE A 691 7.72 1.99 -1.45
CA PHE A 691 9.08 2.52 -1.42
C PHE A 691 9.55 3.10 -2.76
N SER A 692 9.00 2.65 -3.88
CA SER A 692 9.30 3.24 -5.19
C SER A 692 9.00 4.75 -5.22
N ASN A 693 7.98 5.22 -4.50
CA ASN A 693 7.63 6.65 -4.44
C ASN A 693 8.71 7.51 -3.80
N PHE A 694 9.56 6.94 -2.94
CA PHE A 694 10.71 7.69 -2.39
C PHE A 694 11.75 8.02 -3.47
N LEU A 695 11.81 7.26 -4.57
CA LEU A 695 12.64 7.60 -5.72
C LEU A 695 12.14 8.88 -6.40
N LEU A 696 10.81 9.06 -6.49
CA LEU A 696 10.22 10.31 -6.99
C LEU A 696 10.58 11.49 -6.06
N ILE A 697 10.36 11.34 -4.75
CA ILE A 697 10.65 12.40 -3.78
C ILE A 697 12.14 12.76 -3.78
N ALA A 698 13.03 11.75 -3.79
CA ALA A 698 14.47 11.96 -3.90
C ALA A 698 14.85 12.67 -5.21
N ASN A 699 14.20 12.34 -6.32
CA ASN A 699 14.40 13.01 -7.60
C ASN A 699 13.97 14.48 -7.55
N MET A 700 12.78 14.77 -7.02
CA MET A 700 12.27 16.13 -6.86
C MET A 700 13.22 16.98 -6.00
N ILE A 701 13.63 16.48 -4.84
CA ILE A 701 14.55 17.18 -3.93
C ILE A 701 15.91 17.41 -4.62
N LYS A 702 16.49 16.36 -5.22
CA LYS A 702 17.76 16.46 -5.95
C LYS A 702 17.68 17.49 -7.07
N SER A 703 16.59 17.53 -7.83
CA SER A 703 16.42 18.42 -8.97
C SER A 703 16.13 19.87 -8.60
N VAL A 704 15.40 20.13 -7.51
CA VAL A 704 15.26 21.51 -7.01
C VAL A 704 16.62 22.06 -6.59
N ILE A 705 17.45 21.25 -5.92
CA ILE A 705 18.75 21.70 -5.39
C ILE A 705 19.84 21.78 -6.47
N ARG A 706 19.92 20.77 -7.36
CA ARG A 706 21.04 20.56 -8.29
C ARG A 706 20.62 20.33 -9.75
N GLY A 707 19.32 20.35 -10.05
CA GLY A 707 18.80 20.07 -11.39
C GLY A 707 19.21 21.13 -12.40
N LYS A 708 19.29 20.73 -13.68
CA LYS A 708 19.54 21.66 -14.78
C LYS A 708 18.41 22.68 -14.85
N LYS A 709 18.73 23.95 -15.15
CA LYS A 709 17.71 24.98 -15.37
C LYS A 709 16.83 24.58 -16.55
N ALA A 710 15.52 24.66 -16.36
CA ALA A 710 14.54 24.40 -17.40
C ALA A 710 14.38 25.65 -18.29
N PRO A 711 14.34 25.51 -19.62
CA PRO A 711 13.88 26.58 -20.49
C PRO A 711 12.37 26.86 -20.27
N ALA A 712 11.87 27.93 -20.89
CA ALA A 712 10.43 28.25 -20.90
C ALA A 712 9.59 27.08 -21.44
N ASP A 713 10.05 26.46 -22.53
CA ASP A 713 9.48 25.27 -23.12
C ASP A 713 10.54 24.15 -23.24
N PRO A 714 10.58 23.20 -22.28
CA PRO A 714 11.53 22.09 -22.32
C PRO A 714 11.13 20.97 -23.28
N TRP A 715 9.89 20.92 -23.74
CA TRP A 715 9.32 19.76 -24.43
C TRP A 715 8.89 20.06 -25.88
N GLY A 716 8.74 21.33 -26.26
CA GLY A 716 8.12 21.72 -27.54
C GLY A 716 6.60 21.64 -27.45
N GLY A 717 6.01 22.12 -26.36
CA GLY A 717 4.57 22.09 -26.11
C GLY A 717 3.77 23.10 -26.94
N TRP A 718 2.45 22.88 -27.03
CA TRP A 718 1.56 23.66 -27.91
C TRP A 718 0.69 24.70 -27.18
N SER A 719 0.46 24.51 -25.88
CA SER A 719 -0.44 25.34 -25.07
C SER A 719 0.26 26.60 -24.53
N PHE A 720 -0.53 27.60 -24.13
CA PHE A 720 -0.02 28.90 -23.66
C PHE A 720 0.88 28.81 -22.42
N GLU A 721 0.78 27.75 -21.62
CA GLU A 721 1.66 27.52 -20.46
C GLU A 721 3.16 27.49 -20.85
N TRP A 722 3.48 27.14 -22.09
CA TRP A 722 4.84 27.08 -22.62
C TRP A 722 5.34 28.42 -23.20
N MET A 723 4.46 29.43 -23.33
CA MET A 723 4.84 30.78 -23.79
C MET A 723 5.41 31.67 -22.69
N THR A 724 5.27 31.27 -21.42
CA THR A 724 5.79 32.00 -20.26
C THR A 724 7.04 31.32 -19.68
N SER A 725 7.77 32.02 -18.80
CA SER A 725 9.00 31.49 -18.19
C SER A 725 8.75 30.25 -17.31
N SER A 726 9.84 29.60 -16.89
CA SER A 726 9.82 28.46 -15.96
C SER A 726 10.71 28.78 -14.76
N PRO A 727 10.16 29.07 -13.56
CA PRO A 727 8.74 29.22 -13.26
C PRO A 727 8.10 30.49 -13.87
N PRO A 728 6.77 30.54 -14.06
CA PRO A 728 6.06 31.74 -14.52
C PRO A 728 6.10 32.86 -13.48
N PRO A 729 6.09 34.15 -13.90
CA PRO A 729 5.96 35.28 -12.99
C PRO A 729 4.53 35.36 -12.40
N THR A 730 4.34 36.27 -11.44
CA THR A 730 3.01 36.63 -10.92
C THR A 730 2.78 38.13 -11.16
N PRO A 731 1.75 38.55 -11.91
CA PRO A 731 0.80 37.72 -12.69
C PRO A 731 1.48 36.97 -13.85
N SER A 732 0.90 35.84 -14.26
CA SER A 732 1.50 34.93 -15.25
C SER A 732 1.46 35.48 -16.69
N PHE A 733 0.41 36.24 -16.99
CA PHE A 733 0.19 36.94 -18.25
C PHE A 733 -0.37 38.33 -17.99
N GLY A 734 -0.02 39.29 -18.85
CA GLY A 734 -0.51 40.66 -18.78
C GLY A 734 -0.15 41.40 -17.48
N HIS A 735 -0.62 42.64 -17.39
CA HIS A 735 -0.58 43.42 -16.14
C HIS A 735 -1.88 44.22 -16.00
N PHE A 736 -2.31 44.40 -14.77
CA PHE A 736 -3.54 45.12 -14.45
C PHE A 736 -3.28 46.62 -14.41
N ASN A 737 -3.98 47.40 -15.23
CA ASN A 737 -3.80 48.84 -15.33
C ASN A 737 -5.14 49.53 -15.65
N HIS A 738 -5.48 50.60 -14.93
CA HIS A 738 -6.73 51.38 -15.12
C HIS A 738 -8.03 50.55 -15.15
N GLY A 739 -8.10 49.44 -14.42
CA GLY A 739 -9.31 48.61 -14.33
C GLY A 739 -9.40 47.49 -15.38
N GLU A 740 -8.42 47.38 -16.29
CA GLU A 740 -8.38 46.35 -17.33
C GLU A 740 -7.05 45.60 -17.35
N TRP A 741 -7.08 44.37 -17.88
CA TRP A 741 -5.88 43.57 -18.12
C TRP A 741 -5.27 43.91 -19.48
N ILE A 742 -4.03 44.38 -19.47
CA ILE A 742 -3.29 44.75 -20.68
C ILE A 742 -2.24 43.67 -20.99
N ASN A 743 -1.98 43.40 -22.28
CA ASN A 743 -0.99 42.42 -22.76
C ASN A 743 -1.30 40.96 -22.42
N LEU A 744 -2.58 40.56 -22.41
CA LEU A 744 -2.94 39.15 -22.38
C LEU A 744 -2.59 38.48 -23.73
N PRO A 745 -2.22 37.19 -23.74
CA PRO A 745 -2.04 36.45 -24.97
C PRO A 745 -3.36 36.38 -25.73
N THR A 746 -3.28 36.47 -27.05
CA THR A 746 -4.45 36.32 -27.94
C THR A 746 -4.24 35.09 -28.81
N LEU A 747 -5.23 34.20 -28.84
CA LEU A 747 -5.20 33.08 -29.78
C LEU A 747 -5.59 33.60 -31.16
N LYS A 748 -4.60 33.69 -32.05
CA LYS A 748 -4.85 34.03 -33.46
C LYS A 748 -5.33 32.78 -34.19
N ASP A 749 -6.37 32.90 -35.00
CA ASP A 749 -6.77 31.80 -35.88
C ASP A 749 -5.74 31.71 -37.00
N SER A 750 -4.94 30.65 -37.02
CA SER A 750 -4.01 30.36 -38.13
C SER A 750 -4.76 30.13 -39.44
N ASN A 751 -6.08 29.99 -39.39
CA ASN A 751 -6.92 29.86 -40.55
C ASN A 751 -7.50 31.19 -41.07
N GLU A 752 -7.23 32.37 -40.51
CA GLU A 752 -7.62 33.61 -41.20
C GLU A 752 -6.92 33.75 -42.57
N GLU A 753 -5.78 33.08 -42.79
CA GLU A 753 -5.16 32.95 -44.11
C GLU A 753 -5.76 31.82 -45.00
N HIS A 754 -6.63 30.94 -44.46
CA HIS A 754 -7.15 29.75 -45.18
C HIS A 754 -8.68 29.49 -45.09
N ILE A 755 -9.43 30.15 -44.20
CA ILE A 755 -10.88 30.04 -44.02
C ILE A 755 -11.52 31.37 -44.46
N GLY A 756 -11.20 31.78 -45.68
CA GLY A 756 -12.07 32.70 -46.41
C GLY A 756 -13.33 32.02 -46.93
N ASN A 757 -13.38 30.68 -47.01
CA ASN A 757 -14.31 29.99 -47.92
C ASN A 757 -14.92 28.68 -47.44
N ASP A 758 -15.02 28.39 -46.13
CA ASP A 758 -15.73 27.18 -45.70
C ASP A 758 -17.15 27.48 -45.16
N PRO A 759 -18.21 27.24 -45.96
CA PRO A 759 -19.59 27.47 -45.51
C PRO A 759 -19.94 26.55 -44.33
N SER A 760 -20.79 27.07 -43.44
CA SER A 760 -21.27 26.32 -42.27
C SER A 760 -21.93 24.99 -42.68
N PRO A 761 -22.01 23.99 -41.80
CA PRO A 761 -22.63 22.69 -42.11
C PRO A 761 -24.07 22.81 -42.63
N LEU A 762 -24.79 23.83 -42.19
CA LEU A 762 -26.16 24.12 -42.60
C LEU A 762 -26.21 24.69 -44.02
N VAL A 763 -25.20 25.49 -44.40
CA VAL A 763 -25.04 26.04 -45.76
C VAL A 763 -24.52 24.97 -46.73
N LYS A 764 -23.60 24.10 -46.31
CA LYS A 764 -23.16 22.93 -47.10
C LYS A 764 -24.32 21.97 -47.39
N TRP A 765 -25.19 21.76 -46.41
CA TRP A 765 -26.41 20.98 -46.59
C TRP A 765 -27.40 21.66 -47.54
N PHE A 766 -27.62 22.97 -47.42
CA PHE A 766 -28.46 23.74 -48.35
C PHE A 766 -27.92 23.78 -49.79
N GLN A 767 -26.60 23.92 -49.95
CA GLN A 767 -25.93 23.90 -51.26
C GLN A 767 -26.00 22.51 -51.91
N SER A 768 -25.96 21.43 -51.13
CA SER A 768 -26.13 20.07 -51.65
C SER A 768 -27.54 19.77 -52.18
N LEU A 769 -28.52 20.65 -51.89
CA LEU A 769 -29.90 20.56 -52.38
C LEU A 769 -30.15 21.43 -53.62
N MET A 770 -29.17 22.23 -54.05
CA MET A 770 -29.26 23.05 -55.26
C MET A 770 -28.54 22.34 -56.41
N VAL A 771 -29.24 22.16 -57.54
CA VAL A 771 -28.67 21.58 -58.76
C VAL A 771 -27.61 22.55 -59.28
N LEU A 772 -26.43 22.03 -59.63
CA LEU A 772 -25.35 22.82 -60.22
C LEU A 772 -25.81 23.30 -61.60
N ASP A 773 -25.73 24.61 -61.85
CA ASP A 773 -25.79 25.14 -63.21
C ASP A 773 -24.50 24.72 -63.93
N ASP A 774 -24.66 23.88 -64.96
CA ASP A 774 -23.64 23.61 -65.96
C ASP A 774 -23.35 24.91 -66.72
N GLU A 775 -22.22 25.56 -66.46
CA GLU A 775 -21.63 26.49 -67.42
C GLU A 775 -20.09 26.41 -67.45
N ASN A 776 -19.64 25.94 -68.63
CA ASN A 776 -18.43 26.31 -69.36
C ASN A 776 -17.13 25.52 -69.10
N GLU A 777 -17.06 24.42 -69.86
CA GLU A 777 -16.02 24.14 -70.85
C GLU A 777 -15.11 25.32 -71.28
N GLU A 778 -13.84 24.93 -71.53
CA GLU A 778 -12.83 25.54 -72.42
C GLU A 778 -12.06 26.80 -71.96
N VAL A 779 -10.73 26.67 -71.83
CA VAL A 779 -9.71 27.02 -72.88
C VAL A 779 -8.29 27.07 -72.25
N ASN A 780 -7.38 26.25 -72.80
CA ASN A 780 -5.92 26.37 -73.04
C ASN A 780 -5.01 27.05 -71.98
N ASN A 781 -3.87 26.51 -71.55
CA ASN A 781 -2.78 25.82 -72.26
C ASN A 781 -1.92 25.04 -71.25
#